data_AF-A0A9P4T479-F1
#
_entry.id   AF-A0A9P4T479-F1
#
_cell.length_a   1.000
_cell.length_b   1.000
_cell.length_c   1.000
_cell.angle_alpha   90.00
_cell.angle_beta   90.00
_cell.angle_gamma   90.00
#
_symmetry.space_group_name_H-M   'P 1'
#
loop_
_entity.id
_entity.type
_entity.pdbx_description
1 polymer ?
#
loop_
_entity_poly.entity_id
_entity_poly.type
_entity_poly.pdbx_seq_one_letter_code
_entity_poly.pdbx_strand_id
1 'polypeptide(L)'
;MAPPSPGLDDSESSRGCSPMAFDPLNLRKPKTTVQNSPLFKLPDDIFKCVLDYLDRDEAWSLKRLCKGLSRSESVSQLLYKYPIQLGDVRDLRLGEWKYRTSGQMRWQSFQDSITDENRSYVQKLAMSHWASIDDFRWIEANLPALTSLDISPIKDFVWTPEETWTWKTLAEACPKLFGRLEELEVANWADYTAHSRIEYSYSYNDYRFKQKFRLSRRRGGGSLAKEIFPLCAKLKTLAIRERYSGFHTWNEWEVHQRVCCLVDGVQSYCPSSLTRLKVHDYAPYRSLFSTDATDWSQITDVEIGLYSWMEDRRERDVIGPIPYRITQGHHHREEEEAFDDKSFDECKRDHMTLGNHVVQGVGASFEELLQSLQIISNKYPNLNFKPIHKLENITLHPFHLVNVMQRRQQIFGHGPNQQNNAPPQADPCHNTQVQEAIRWLLQKCDWKPVLAWDSMMCDVFPANLEPNRTFLPKPEVLSRVASMVRILRSLNIPIRLSIGDRANTTPSSGLDGSLYFGDYKTFTGTGDAQTEHLLPTQASFNLSCIAHLVDELTIQYPPDCPSVSGYVRAHRRPSPAEANLMAREKRGWRRFWARYASQFPNLKKLTAHVPADIYEDWAHSALPQLLEDKRWDMLEVGEDAGAGDPNGLFAGWAHPFPGWRFGIGRKKGRFKFVQRVFFRRDDGPLVIEGGSQAGAAAGGVEIGDDEAQRRDERFITDEEIADRAERPNHRFWATAVGKDGADEDAAAATVKEKKGDEAPGAGAKRKADDTPGPATAEAHPSTSNANGHPPPPPPSKKQKTLASSSSSNSAPPATSNSASGSSTADANGDVNGDARRLIDARVG
;
A
#
# COMPACT_ATOMS: atom_id res chain seq x y z
N MET A 1 28.17 16.91 36.34
CA MET A 1 27.98 15.45 36.37
C MET A 1 26.51 15.17 36.58
N ALA A 2 25.92 14.29 35.78
CA ALA A 2 24.50 13.89 35.83
C ALA A 2 24.45 12.36 35.64
N PRO A 3 23.39 11.67 36.11
CA PRO A 3 23.41 10.20 36.20
C PRO A 3 23.40 9.53 34.82
N PRO A 4 23.97 8.31 34.71
CA PRO A 4 23.85 7.52 33.49
C PRO A 4 22.40 7.03 33.32
N SER A 5 21.79 7.36 32.18
CA SER A 5 20.54 6.73 31.75
C SER A 5 20.77 5.23 31.47
N PRO A 6 19.77 4.36 31.72
CA PRO A 6 19.95 2.92 31.67
C PRO A 6 20.26 2.42 30.26
N GLY A 7 21.21 1.49 30.16
CA GLY A 7 21.55 0.83 28.91
C GLY A 7 20.39 -0.01 28.38
N LEU A 8 20.11 0.16 27.09
CA LEU A 8 19.40 -0.85 26.30
C LEU A 8 20.46 -1.60 25.51
N ASP A 9 20.81 -2.78 26.01
CA ASP A 9 21.76 -3.68 25.36
C ASP A 9 21.27 -4.12 23.97
N ASP A 10 22.20 -4.14 23.05
CA ASP A 10 22.31 -4.94 21.83
C ASP A 10 21.03 -5.57 21.23
N SER A 11 20.71 -5.13 20.01
CA SER A 11 20.09 -5.99 19.00
C SER A 11 20.73 -5.71 17.65
N GLU A 12 21.45 -6.72 17.16
CA GLU A 12 22.47 -6.62 16.12
C GLU A 12 21.90 -6.36 14.72
N SER A 13 22.73 -5.78 13.86
CA SER A 13 22.42 -5.50 12.46
C SER A 13 22.52 -6.75 11.58
N SER A 14 21.41 -7.14 10.92
CA SER A 14 21.48 -7.89 9.66
C SER A 14 20.36 -7.50 8.69
N ARG A 15 20.43 -6.29 8.12
CA ARG A 15 19.68 -5.89 6.91
C ARG A 15 20.62 -5.20 5.94
N GLY A 16 20.63 -5.66 4.68
CA GLY A 16 21.26 -4.99 3.54
C GLY A 16 22.76 -4.67 3.68
N CYS A 17 23.64 -5.67 3.65
CA CYS A 17 25.01 -5.39 3.21
C CYS A 17 25.00 -5.29 1.68
N SER A 18 25.63 -4.27 1.12
CA SER A 18 26.19 -4.37 -0.24
C SER A 18 27.19 -5.54 -0.29
N PRO A 19 27.55 -6.08 -1.48
CA PRO A 19 28.51 -7.17 -1.58
C PRO A 19 29.87 -6.81 -0.95
N MET A 20 30.06 -7.18 0.31
CA MET A 20 31.34 -7.03 0.99
C MET A 20 32.31 -8.09 0.47
N ALA A 21 33.57 -7.68 0.25
CA ALA A 21 34.66 -8.58 -0.11
C ALA A 21 35.13 -9.42 1.10
N PHE A 22 34.22 -10.19 1.70
CA PHE A 22 34.56 -11.22 2.68
C PHE A 22 34.74 -12.57 1.98
N ASP A 23 36.00 -12.87 1.65
CA ASP A 23 36.47 -14.22 1.42
C ASP A 23 36.09 -15.10 2.64
N PRO A 24 35.42 -16.26 2.47
CA PRO A 24 34.94 -17.07 3.60
C PRO A 24 36.07 -17.82 4.31
N LEU A 25 36.92 -17.07 5.00
CA LEU A 25 37.95 -17.60 5.88
C LEU A 25 37.31 -18.34 7.05
N ASN A 26 37.41 -19.67 7.02
CA ASN A 26 37.15 -20.63 8.10
C ASN A 26 35.71 -21.10 8.38
N LEU A 27 34.81 -21.09 7.39
CA LEU A 27 33.64 -21.99 7.46
C LEU A 27 34.06 -23.45 7.18
N ARG A 28 33.85 -24.35 8.16
CA ARG A 28 34.11 -25.80 8.01
C ARG A 28 33.41 -26.32 6.77
N LYS A 29 34.18 -26.90 5.83
CA LYS A 29 33.67 -27.50 4.59
C LYS A 29 32.57 -28.54 4.92
N PRO A 30 31.29 -28.32 4.55
CA PRO A 30 30.29 -29.38 4.65
C PRO A 30 30.71 -30.53 3.73
N LYS A 31 30.44 -31.78 4.14
CA LYS A 31 30.68 -32.95 3.30
C LYS A 31 29.89 -32.79 2.01
N THR A 32 30.58 -32.81 0.87
CA THR A 32 29.99 -32.61 -0.46
C THR A 32 29.14 -33.81 -0.86
N THR A 33 27.86 -33.78 -0.53
CA THR A 33 26.85 -34.55 -1.27
C THR A 33 26.74 -33.98 -2.69
N VAL A 34 26.77 -34.85 -3.70
CA VAL A 34 26.60 -34.45 -5.10
C VAL A 34 25.18 -33.95 -5.31
N GLN A 35 25.00 -32.62 -5.36
CA GLN A 35 23.69 -32.01 -5.57
C GLN A 35 23.25 -32.17 -7.03
N ASN A 36 22.38 -33.15 -7.27
CA ASN A 36 21.76 -33.42 -8.56
C ASN A 36 20.59 -32.46 -8.90
N SER A 37 20.67 -31.18 -8.51
CA SER A 37 19.63 -30.20 -8.83
C SER A 37 19.59 -29.93 -10.35
N PRO A 38 18.41 -29.97 -11.00
CA PRO A 38 18.25 -29.54 -12.39
C PRO A 38 18.69 -28.09 -12.64
N LEU A 39 18.56 -27.22 -11.62
CA LEU A 39 18.95 -25.80 -11.70
C LEU A 39 20.43 -25.62 -12.09
N PHE A 40 21.32 -26.46 -11.57
CA PHE A 40 22.76 -26.43 -11.89
C PHE A 40 23.12 -27.11 -13.22
N LYS A 41 22.11 -27.62 -13.94
CA LYS A 41 22.25 -28.22 -15.27
C LYS A 41 21.58 -27.34 -16.35
N LEU A 42 20.99 -26.21 -15.96
CA LEU A 42 20.49 -25.23 -16.92
C LEU A 42 21.67 -24.59 -17.66
N PRO A 43 21.60 -24.48 -19.00
CA PRO A 43 22.42 -23.57 -19.79
C PRO A 43 22.38 -22.14 -19.23
N ASP A 44 23.50 -21.41 -19.34
CA ASP A 44 23.68 -20.09 -18.72
C ASP A 44 22.75 -19.01 -19.29
N ASP A 45 22.34 -19.14 -20.55
CA ASP A 45 21.31 -18.32 -21.20
C ASP A 45 19.92 -18.57 -20.59
N ILE A 46 19.52 -19.83 -20.40
CA ILE A 46 18.27 -20.16 -19.71
C ILE A 46 18.31 -19.72 -18.24
N PHE A 47 19.46 -19.86 -17.59
CA PHE A 47 19.64 -19.40 -16.21
C PHE A 47 19.57 -17.86 -16.11
N LYS A 48 20.13 -17.12 -17.07
CA LYS A 48 19.95 -15.66 -17.18
C LYS A 48 18.49 -15.26 -17.33
N CYS A 49 17.70 -15.98 -18.12
CA CYS A 49 16.25 -15.74 -18.19
C CYS A 49 15.53 -15.95 -16.84
N VAL A 50 16.07 -16.76 -15.92
CA VAL A 50 15.57 -16.85 -14.53
C VAL A 50 16.07 -15.66 -13.71
N LEU A 51 17.36 -15.29 -13.82
CA LEU A 51 17.96 -14.15 -13.13
C LEU A 51 17.31 -12.80 -13.50
N ASP A 52 16.75 -12.66 -14.70
CA ASP A 52 16.02 -11.45 -15.12
C ASP A 52 14.73 -11.18 -14.31
N TYR A 53 14.21 -12.19 -13.60
CA TYR A 53 13.10 -12.05 -12.66
C TYR A 53 13.55 -11.83 -11.20
N LEU A 54 14.86 -11.89 -10.94
CA LEU A 54 15.40 -11.79 -9.58
C LEU A 54 15.98 -10.40 -9.28
N ASP A 55 15.92 -10.01 -8.01
CA ASP A 55 16.50 -8.80 -7.49
C ASP A 55 17.92 -9.00 -6.88
N ARG A 56 18.46 -7.93 -6.31
CA ARG A 56 19.78 -7.90 -5.67
C ARG A 56 19.86 -8.82 -4.44
N ASP A 57 18.83 -8.83 -3.61
CA ASP A 57 18.82 -9.51 -2.31
C ASP A 57 18.56 -11.02 -2.51
N GLU A 58 17.79 -11.37 -3.54
CA GLU A 58 17.64 -12.72 -4.08
C GLU A 58 18.95 -13.21 -4.72
N ALA A 59 19.63 -12.41 -5.54
CA ALA A 59 20.95 -12.74 -6.08
C ALA A 59 21.99 -12.99 -4.98
N TRP A 60 21.95 -12.19 -3.90
CA TRP A 60 22.82 -12.38 -2.74
C TRP A 60 22.47 -13.68 -1.99
N SER A 61 21.18 -14.02 -1.90
CA SER A 61 20.70 -15.29 -1.35
C SER A 61 21.20 -16.47 -2.18
N LEU A 62 21.13 -16.40 -3.52
CA LEU A 62 21.70 -17.41 -4.43
C LEU A 62 23.20 -17.63 -4.18
N LYS A 63 23.99 -16.57 -3.98
CA LYS A 63 25.42 -16.70 -3.63
C LYS A 63 25.67 -17.47 -2.32
N ARG A 64 24.71 -17.49 -1.40
CA ARG A 64 24.82 -18.19 -0.11
C ARG A 64 24.37 -19.66 -0.17
N LEU A 65 23.58 -20.06 -1.19
CA LEU A 65 23.05 -21.43 -1.30
C LEU A 65 24.13 -22.48 -1.64
N CYS A 66 25.00 -22.20 -2.61
CA CYS A 66 26.05 -23.15 -2.99
C CYS A 66 27.29 -22.49 -3.61
N LYS A 67 28.42 -23.23 -3.62
CA LYS A 67 29.70 -22.76 -4.17
C LYS A 67 29.71 -22.54 -5.69
N GLY A 68 28.75 -23.12 -6.41
CA GLY A 68 28.58 -22.88 -7.84
C GLY A 68 28.03 -21.47 -8.07
N LEU A 69 26.88 -21.16 -7.46
CA LEU A 69 26.23 -19.85 -7.54
C LEU A 69 27.08 -18.74 -6.92
N SER A 70 27.80 -19.01 -5.83
CA SER A 70 28.71 -18.03 -5.22
C SER A 70 29.83 -17.56 -6.16
N ARG A 71 30.18 -18.39 -7.17
CA ARG A 71 31.18 -18.17 -8.21
C ARG A 71 30.58 -17.88 -9.59
N SER A 72 29.26 -17.84 -9.73
CA SER A 72 28.61 -17.54 -11.00
C SER A 72 28.87 -16.08 -11.37
N GLU A 73 29.35 -15.86 -12.59
CA GLU A 73 29.49 -14.51 -13.13
C GLU A 73 28.12 -13.85 -13.24
N SER A 74 27.11 -14.54 -13.76
CA SER A 74 25.76 -13.98 -13.96
C SER A 74 25.06 -13.58 -12.65
N VAL A 75 25.23 -14.35 -11.58
CA VAL A 75 24.76 -13.95 -10.23
C VAL A 75 25.56 -12.75 -9.71
N SER A 76 26.85 -12.65 -10.04
CA SER A 76 27.69 -11.50 -9.68
C SER A 76 27.29 -10.24 -10.45
N GLN A 77 27.03 -10.36 -11.75
CA GLN A 77 26.50 -9.30 -12.59
C GLN A 77 25.18 -8.75 -12.03
N LEU A 78 24.22 -9.64 -11.69
CA LEU A 78 22.95 -9.23 -11.09
C LEU A 78 23.13 -8.50 -9.75
N LEU A 79 23.97 -9.06 -8.86
CA LEU A 79 24.25 -8.49 -7.53
C LEU A 79 24.90 -7.09 -7.60
N TYR A 80 25.81 -6.88 -8.55
CA TYR A 80 26.48 -5.59 -8.75
C TYR A 80 25.73 -4.64 -9.68
N LYS A 81 24.67 -5.09 -10.38
CA LYS A 81 23.90 -4.27 -11.33
C LYS A 81 23.44 -2.96 -10.69
N TYR A 82 22.75 -3.09 -9.54
CA TYR A 82 22.12 -2.03 -8.75
C TYR A 82 22.50 -2.17 -7.26
N PRO A 83 23.76 -1.88 -6.86
CA PRO A 83 24.33 -2.33 -5.58
C PRO A 83 23.91 -1.46 -4.37
N ILE A 84 23.56 -0.20 -4.63
CA ILE A 84 22.95 0.74 -3.68
C ILE A 84 21.74 1.34 -4.40
N GLN A 85 20.56 1.15 -3.81
CA GLN A 85 19.26 1.53 -4.33
C GLN A 85 18.65 2.65 -3.48
N LEU A 86 17.60 3.31 -3.97
CA LEU A 86 16.94 4.40 -3.26
C LEU A 86 16.61 4.05 -1.81
N GLY A 87 16.03 2.87 -1.55
CA GLY A 87 15.66 2.43 -0.20
C GLY A 87 16.82 2.28 0.79
N ASP A 88 18.06 2.22 0.29
CA ASP A 88 19.27 2.16 1.13
C ASP A 88 19.76 3.55 1.58
N VAL A 89 19.44 4.61 0.82
CA VAL A 89 20.01 5.96 0.98
C VAL A 89 18.98 7.06 1.23
N ARG A 90 17.69 6.80 0.95
CA ARG A 90 16.57 7.71 1.23
C ARG A 90 16.39 7.88 2.73
N ASP A 91 16.10 9.09 3.16
CA ASP A 91 15.77 9.46 4.54
C ASP A 91 16.88 9.17 5.58
N LEU A 92 18.10 8.82 5.16
CA LEU A 92 19.25 8.61 6.04
C LEU A 92 19.58 9.88 6.84
N ARG A 93 19.66 9.74 8.16
CA ARG A 93 20.05 10.80 9.10
C ARG A 93 21.57 10.92 9.18
N LEU A 94 22.09 12.08 9.58
CA LEU A 94 23.54 12.30 9.74
C LEU A 94 24.21 11.25 10.66
N GLY A 95 23.55 10.89 11.77
CA GLY A 95 24.04 9.84 12.68
C GLY A 95 23.99 8.43 12.09
N GLU A 96 23.08 8.17 11.16
CA GLU A 96 23.01 6.89 10.42
C GLU A 96 24.09 6.83 9.35
N TRP A 97 24.30 7.93 8.62
CA TRP A 97 25.41 8.06 7.67
C TRP A 97 26.76 7.80 8.36
N LYS A 98 27.05 8.47 9.47
CA LYS A 98 28.36 8.37 10.13
C LYS A 98 28.59 7.09 10.92
N TYR A 99 27.59 6.65 11.68
CA TYR A 99 27.80 5.68 12.76
C TYR A 99 27.06 4.35 12.57
N ARG A 100 26.22 4.21 11.54
CA ARG A 100 25.55 2.94 11.23
C ARG A 100 26.18 2.28 10.02
N THR A 101 26.16 0.95 10.03
CA THR A 101 26.66 0.10 8.94
C THR A 101 25.93 0.32 7.62
N SER A 102 24.73 0.90 7.62
CA SER A 102 23.98 1.28 6.42
C SER A 102 24.48 2.56 5.72
N GLY A 103 25.30 3.38 6.38
CA GLY A 103 25.74 4.68 5.91
C GLY A 103 27.10 4.66 5.18
N GLN A 104 27.98 5.57 5.58
CA GLN A 104 29.34 5.77 5.05
C GLN A 104 30.16 4.47 5.08
N MET A 105 30.02 3.64 6.13
CA MET A 105 30.67 2.33 6.17
C MET A 105 30.24 1.40 5.02
N ARG A 106 28.96 1.40 4.63
CA ARG A 106 28.48 0.65 3.46
C ARG A 106 28.95 1.24 2.15
N TRP A 107 29.00 2.57 2.07
CA TRP A 107 29.56 3.27 0.90
C TRP A 107 31.03 2.90 0.68
N GLN A 108 31.86 3.00 1.72
CA GLN A 108 33.26 2.57 1.70
C GLN A 108 33.41 1.08 1.39
N SER A 109 32.61 0.21 2.05
CA SER A 109 32.61 -1.23 1.76
C SER A 109 32.23 -1.55 0.32
N PHE A 110 31.37 -0.74 -0.31
CA PHE A 110 31.06 -0.85 -1.73
C PHE A 110 32.26 -0.41 -2.58
N GLN A 111 32.88 0.74 -2.28
CA GLN A 111 34.09 1.22 -2.97
C GLN A 111 35.22 0.18 -2.93
N ASP A 112 35.50 -0.39 -1.76
CA ASP A 112 36.50 -1.44 -1.54
C ASP A 112 36.17 -2.76 -2.26
N SER A 113 34.88 -3.01 -2.54
CA SER A 113 34.43 -4.20 -3.27
C SER A 113 34.55 -4.09 -4.79
N ILE A 114 34.82 -2.88 -5.32
CA ILE A 114 34.92 -2.64 -6.76
C ILE A 114 36.33 -2.94 -7.26
N THR A 115 36.39 -3.69 -8.37
CA THR A 115 37.59 -4.21 -9.00
C THR A 115 37.52 -4.03 -10.51
N ASP A 116 38.63 -4.22 -11.22
CA ASP A 116 38.65 -4.19 -12.69
C ASP A 116 37.68 -5.21 -13.31
N GLU A 117 37.40 -6.32 -12.63
CA GLU A 117 36.51 -7.40 -13.08
C GLU A 117 35.03 -7.01 -12.98
N ASN A 118 34.60 -6.37 -11.89
CA ASN A 118 33.17 -6.15 -11.59
C ASN A 118 32.67 -4.71 -11.84
N ARG A 119 33.56 -3.72 -12.03
CA ARG A 119 33.16 -2.31 -12.23
C ARG A 119 32.32 -2.06 -13.48
N SER A 120 32.39 -2.97 -14.45
CA SER A 120 31.59 -2.96 -15.68
C SER A 120 30.16 -3.44 -15.48
N TYR A 121 29.86 -4.09 -14.35
CA TYR A 121 28.53 -4.60 -14.04
C TYR A 121 27.61 -3.53 -13.42
N VAL A 122 28.18 -2.50 -12.78
CA VAL A 122 27.40 -1.45 -12.10
C VAL A 122 26.75 -0.52 -13.12
N GLN A 123 25.43 -0.61 -13.25
CA GLN A 123 24.63 0.11 -14.24
C GLN A 123 23.79 1.24 -13.62
N LYS A 124 23.31 1.07 -12.37
CA LYS A 124 22.58 2.10 -11.61
C LYS A 124 23.09 2.23 -10.19
N LEU A 125 23.08 3.45 -9.66
CA LEU A 125 23.49 3.76 -8.30
C LEU A 125 22.62 4.87 -7.72
N ALA A 126 22.19 4.73 -6.47
CA ALA A 126 21.51 5.78 -5.72
C ALA A 126 22.46 6.44 -4.71
N MET A 127 22.41 7.78 -4.62
CA MET A 127 23.30 8.58 -3.78
C MET A 127 22.57 9.23 -2.60
N SER A 128 23.21 9.19 -1.43
CA SER A 128 22.67 9.84 -0.22
C SER A 128 22.85 11.35 -0.27
N HIS A 129 22.01 12.06 0.48
CA HIS A 129 22.12 13.50 0.75
C HIS A 129 23.50 13.93 1.29
N TRP A 130 24.19 12.99 1.97
CA TRP A 130 25.46 13.18 2.66
C TRP A 130 26.71 12.92 1.79
N ALA A 131 26.55 12.61 0.50
CA ALA A 131 27.68 12.40 -0.40
C ALA A 131 28.50 13.68 -0.61
N SER A 132 29.83 13.53 -0.57
CA SER A 132 30.83 14.56 -0.89
C SER A 132 31.04 14.71 -2.40
N ILE A 133 31.74 15.75 -2.86
CA ILE A 133 32.16 15.83 -4.26
C ILE A 133 33.10 14.67 -4.64
N ASP A 134 33.97 14.25 -3.73
CA ASP A 134 34.96 13.22 -3.99
C ASP A 134 34.32 11.83 -4.19
N ASP A 135 33.15 11.58 -3.60
CA ASP A 135 32.34 10.38 -3.89
C ASP A 135 31.87 10.36 -5.36
N PHE A 136 31.44 11.49 -5.91
CA PHE A 136 31.06 11.60 -7.33
C PHE A 136 32.26 11.51 -8.26
N ARG A 137 33.43 12.06 -7.89
CA ARG A 137 34.69 11.88 -8.65
C ARG A 137 35.13 10.43 -8.67
N TRP A 138 34.99 9.73 -7.54
CA TRP A 138 35.26 8.30 -7.45
C TRP A 138 34.33 7.51 -8.37
N ILE A 139 33.04 7.84 -8.42
CA ILE A 139 32.08 7.24 -9.36
C ILE A 139 32.47 7.53 -10.82
N GLU A 140 32.84 8.78 -11.15
CA GLU A 140 33.24 9.16 -12.50
C GLU A 140 34.39 8.28 -13.00
N ALA A 141 35.42 8.10 -12.15
CA ALA A 141 36.65 7.36 -12.48
C ALA A 141 36.49 5.83 -12.43
N ASN A 142 35.75 5.28 -11.47
CA ASN A 142 35.76 3.84 -11.18
C ASN A 142 34.58 3.07 -11.77
N LEU A 143 33.45 3.72 -12.09
CA LEU A 143 32.23 3.03 -12.57
C LEU A 143 31.89 3.39 -14.03
N PRO A 144 32.71 2.96 -15.03
CA PRO A 144 32.59 3.41 -16.41
C PRO A 144 31.31 2.95 -17.12
N ALA A 145 30.69 1.86 -16.64
CA ALA A 145 29.44 1.32 -17.17
C ALA A 145 28.17 1.93 -16.53
N LEU A 146 28.33 2.84 -15.56
CA LEU A 146 27.20 3.49 -14.91
C LEU A 146 26.49 4.44 -15.89
N THR A 147 25.27 4.08 -16.28
CA THR A 147 24.40 4.85 -17.17
C THR A 147 23.15 5.38 -16.48
N SER A 148 22.87 4.96 -15.24
CA SER A 148 21.74 5.44 -14.45
C SER A 148 22.18 5.94 -13.08
N LEU A 149 21.70 7.11 -12.66
CA LEU A 149 22.04 7.70 -11.36
C LEU A 149 20.78 8.25 -10.68
N ASP A 150 20.55 7.86 -9.43
CA ASP A 150 19.48 8.41 -8.58
C ASP A 150 20.07 9.36 -7.54
N ILE A 151 19.79 10.65 -7.72
CA ILE A 151 20.16 11.73 -6.80
C ILE A 151 18.92 12.33 -6.11
N SER A 152 17.75 11.69 -6.17
CA SER A 152 16.52 12.20 -5.55
C SER A 152 16.55 12.36 -4.02
N PRO A 153 17.42 11.68 -3.25
CA PRO A 153 17.64 12.01 -1.83
C PRO A 153 18.36 13.36 -1.61
N ILE A 154 19.08 13.85 -2.61
CA ILE A 154 19.86 15.09 -2.52
C ILE A 154 18.93 16.28 -2.76
N LYS A 155 18.64 17.02 -1.68
CA LYS A 155 17.78 18.20 -1.71
C LYS A 155 18.61 19.47 -1.76
N ASP A 156 18.01 20.56 -2.23
CA ASP A 156 18.68 21.86 -2.34
C ASP A 156 19.07 22.45 -0.98
N PHE A 157 18.36 22.15 0.11
CA PHE A 157 18.66 22.69 1.43
C PHE A 157 19.36 21.67 2.33
N VAL A 158 20.37 22.15 3.06
CA VAL A 158 21.12 21.39 4.05
C VAL A 158 21.10 22.12 5.38
N TRP A 159 20.82 21.38 6.45
CA TRP A 159 20.86 21.88 7.82
C TRP A 159 22.13 21.35 8.49
N THR A 160 22.98 22.27 8.99
CA THR A 160 24.21 21.95 9.74
C THR A 160 25.14 20.87 9.12
N PRO A 161 25.61 21.05 7.88
CA PRO A 161 26.59 20.15 7.27
C PRO A 161 28.03 20.37 7.74
N GLU A 162 28.87 19.36 7.53
CA GLU A 162 30.34 19.47 7.61
C GLU A 162 30.97 19.90 6.27
N GLU A 163 30.37 19.50 5.15
CA GLU A 163 30.77 19.89 3.80
C GLU A 163 29.54 20.36 3.01
N THR A 164 29.67 21.41 2.18
CA THR A 164 28.57 21.84 1.30
C THR A 164 29.10 22.29 -0.04
N TRP A 165 28.55 21.69 -1.07
CA TRP A 165 28.82 21.98 -2.47
C TRP A 165 27.56 22.49 -3.17
N THR A 166 27.73 23.22 -4.27
CA THR A 166 26.60 23.71 -5.09
C THR A 166 26.39 22.79 -6.29
N TRP A 167 25.21 22.84 -6.93
CA TRP A 167 24.96 22.07 -8.17
C TRP A 167 26.00 22.37 -9.25
N LYS A 168 26.38 23.65 -9.38
CA LYS A 168 27.48 24.10 -10.24
C LYS A 168 28.82 23.45 -9.87
N THR A 169 29.17 23.39 -8.59
CA THR A 169 30.41 22.75 -8.14
C THR A 169 30.45 21.25 -8.47
N LEU A 170 29.31 20.56 -8.38
CA LEU A 170 29.19 19.16 -8.77
C LEU A 170 29.28 18.98 -10.30
N ALA A 171 28.61 19.86 -11.06
CA ALA A 171 28.64 19.91 -12.53
C ALA A 171 30.08 20.09 -13.07
N GLU A 172 30.81 21.05 -12.51
CA GLU A 172 32.21 21.35 -12.85
C GLU A 172 33.17 20.21 -12.43
N ALA A 173 32.88 19.52 -11.32
CA ALA A 173 33.75 18.47 -10.79
C ALA A 173 33.62 17.11 -11.51
N CYS A 174 32.44 16.77 -12.04
CA CYS A 174 32.14 15.45 -12.61
C CYS A 174 31.41 15.49 -13.97
N PRO A 175 31.89 16.24 -14.98
CA PRO A 175 31.15 16.44 -16.23
C PRO A 175 31.05 15.16 -17.08
N LYS A 176 31.99 14.22 -16.99
CA LYS A 176 31.95 12.96 -17.76
C LYS A 176 31.01 11.93 -17.13
N LEU A 177 30.76 12.03 -15.82
CA LEU A 177 29.74 11.24 -15.14
C LEU A 177 28.35 11.58 -15.70
N PHE A 178 27.98 12.86 -15.70
CA PHE A 178 26.69 13.29 -16.25
C PHE A 178 26.59 13.05 -17.76
N GLY A 179 27.66 13.33 -18.52
CA GLY A 179 27.71 13.11 -19.97
C GLY A 179 27.59 11.67 -20.47
N ARG A 180 27.63 10.66 -19.58
CA ARG A 180 27.37 9.25 -19.93
C ARG A 180 26.03 8.71 -19.46
N LEU A 181 25.24 9.47 -18.69
CA LEU A 181 23.95 8.98 -18.19
C LEU A 181 22.90 8.87 -19.31
N GLU A 182 22.21 7.74 -19.34
CA GLU A 182 21.00 7.51 -20.12
C GLU A 182 19.73 7.65 -19.27
N GLU A 183 19.84 7.49 -17.95
CA GLU A 183 18.77 7.72 -16.98
C GLU A 183 19.27 8.57 -15.79
N LEU A 184 18.47 9.55 -15.36
CA LEU A 184 18.75 10.38 -14.19
C LEU A 184 17.46 10.49 -13.37
N GLU A 185 17.53 10.15 -12.08
CA GLU A 185 16.42 10.25 -11.15
C GLU A 185 16.66 11.35 -10.12
N VAL A 186 15.68 12.24 -9.94
CA VAL A 186 15.84 13.52 -9.24
C VAL A 186 14.67 13.83 -8.31
N ALA A 187 14.92 14.69 -7.32
CA ALA A 187 13.88 15.37 -6.57
C ALA A 187 13.12 16.35 -7.47
N ASN A 188 11.94 16.80 -7.05
CA ASN A 188 11.25 17.86 -7.78
C ASN A 188 11.98 19.20 -7.59
N TRP A 189 12.89 19.53 -8.53
CA TRP A 189 13.70 20.75 -8.52
C TRP A 189 12.88 22.04 -8.57
N ALA A 190 11.59 21.97 -8.87
CA ALA A 190 10.70 23.12 -8.97
C ALA A 190 9.94 23.37 -7.65
N ASP A 191 9.92 22.41 -6.74
CA ASP A 191 9.12 22.49 -5.51
C ASP A 191 9.97 22.82 -4.29
N TYR A 192 9.89 24.07 -3.83
CA TYR A 192 10.54 24.51 -2.59
C TYR A 192 10.11 23.68 -1.36
N THR A 193 8.87 23.20 -1.29
CA THR A 193 8.40 22.34 -0.19
C THR A 193 9.01 20.95 -0.25
N ALA A 194 9.24 20.38 -1.43
CA ALA A 194 10.02 19.14 -1.60
C ALA A 194 11.44 19.24 -1.03
N HIS A 195 12.05 20.41 -1.16
CA HIS A 195 13.42 20.64 -0.70
C HIS A 195 13.52 21.15 0.75
N SER A 196 12.48 21.82 1.26
CA SER A 196 12.47 22.39 2.62
C SER A 196 11.85 21.46 3.66
N ARG A 197 10.86 20.62 3.29
CA ARG A 197 10.24 19.62 4.14
C ARG A 197 11.04 18.33 4.21
N ILE A 198 12.31 18.43 4.62
CA ILE A 198 12.91 17.28 5.30
C ILE A 198 12.22 17.18 6.66
N GLU A 199 11.11 16.45 6.72
CA GLU A 199 10.35 16.23 7.94
C GLU A 199 11.21 15.49 8.96
N TYR A 200 11.82 16.27 9.87
CA TYR A 200 12.09 15.96 11.28
C TYR A 200 12.52 14.53 11.63
N SER A 201 13.30 13.90 10.75
CA SER A 201 14.18 12.77 11.03
C SER A 201 15.53 13.25 11.57
N TYR A 202 15.85 14.55 11.44
CA TYR A 202 16.70 15.24 12.40
C TYR A 202 16.07 15.19 13.79
N SER A 203 16.89 15.08 14.85
CA SER A 203 16.33 15.01 16.18
C SER A 203 15.65 16.34 16.53
N TYR A 204 14.50 16.28 17.21
CA TYR A 204 13.77 17.49 17.65
C TYR A 204 14.62 18.39 18.57
N ASN A 205 15.73 17.85 19.10
CA ASN A 205 16.71 18.57 19.92
C ASN A 205 17.62 19.51 19.11
N ASP A 206 17.84 19.25 17.81
CA ASP A 206 18.74 20.05 16.96
C ASP A 206 18.10 21.38 16.50
N TYR A 207 16.76 21.44 16.47
CA TYR A 207 16.02 22.50 15.77
C TYR A 207 15.85 23.82 16.54
N ARG A 208 15.98 23.84 17.87
CA ARG A 208 15.49 24.95 18.72
C ARG A 208 16.15 26.32 18.55
N PHE A 209 17.18 26.47 17.72
CA PHE A 209 18.04 27.68 17.72
C PHE A 209 18.49 28.24 16.36
N LYS A 210 18.15 27.64 15.20
CA LYS A 210 19.05 27.74 14.01
C LYS A 210 18.44 27.93 12.60
N GLN A 211 17.43 28.78 12.40
CA GLN A 211 17.06 29.27 11.04
C GLN A 211 18.27 29.82 10.24
N LYS A 212 19.25 30.44 10.93
CA LYS A 212 20.48 31.01 10.35
C LYS A 212 21.50 29.97 9.80
N PHE A 213 21.24 28.66 9.89
CA PHE A 213 22.19 27.60 9.51
C PHE A 213 21.75 26.76 8.30
N ARG A 214 20.75 27.25 7.56
CA ARG A 214 20.29 26.67 6.30
C ARG A 214 21.23 27.06 5.16
N LEU A 215 21.96 26.09 4.62
CA LEU A 215 22.76 26.27 3.41
C LEU A 215 21.95 25.79 2.20
N SER A 216 22.15 26.42 1.04
CA SER A 216 21.46 26.06 -0.21
C SER A 216 22.47 25.68 -1.29
N ARG A 217 22.25 24.54 -1.94
CA ARG A 217 23.00 24.08 -3.12
C ARG A 217 22.80 24.98 -4.35
N ARG A 218 21.83 25.93 -4.30
CA ARG A 218 21.60 26.97 -5.33
C ARG A 218 22.45 28.23 -5.19
N ARG A 219 23.27 28.37 -4.13
CA ARG A 219 24.02 29.62 -3.84
C ARG A 219 24.95 30.12 -4.96
N GLY A 220 25.24 29.30 -5.98
CA GLY A 220 25.95 29.70 -7.21
C GLY A 220 25.06 30.28 -8.32
N GLY A 221 23.76 30.50 -8.11
CA GLY A 221 22.81 30.98 -9.13
C GLY A 221 22.30 29.88 -10.07
N GLY A 222 22.39 28.62 -9.65
CA GLY A 222 22.13 27.43 -10.46
C GLY A 222 21.17 26.46 -9.79
N SER A 223 20.12 26.05 -10.53
CA SER A 223 19.24 24.93 -10.17
C SER A 223 19.80 23.61 -10.72
N LEU A 224 19.27 22.48 -10.23
CA LEU A 224 19.62 21.17 -10.79
C LEU A 224 19.39 21.11 -12.30
N ALA A 225 18.25 21.63 -12.77
CA ALA A 225 17.92 21.66 -14.19
C ALA A 225 18.93 22.50 -15.00
N LYS A 226 19.29 23.69 -14.51
CA LYS A 226 20.21 24.61 -15.20
C LYS A 226 21.66 24.12 -15.26
N GLU A 227 22.17 23.49 -14.19
CA GLU A 227 23.58 23.12 -14.10
C GLU A 227 23.88 21.68 -14.52
N ILE A 228 22.96 20.73 -14.32
CA ILE A 228 23.21 19.29 -14.56
C ILE A 228 22.60 18.78 -15.86
N PHE A 229 21.35 19.15 -16.21
CA PHE A 229 20.70 18.60 -17.40
C PHE A 229 21.45 18.90 -18.73
N PRO A 230 22.06 20.09 -18.95
CA PRO A 230 22.82 20.36 -20.17
C PRO A 230 24.07 19.50 -20.33
N LEU A 231 24.62 18.95 -19.23
CA LEU A 231 25.75 18.02 -19.28
C LEU A 231 25.31 16.62 -19.71
N CYS A 232 24.04 16.25 -19.52
CA CYS A 232 23.55 14.87 -19.67
C CYS A 232 23.27 14.48 -21.12
N ALA A 233 24.21 14.70 -22.05
CA ALA A 233 24.01 14.61 -23.51
C ALA A 233 23.52 13.26 -24.08
N LYS A 234 23.42 12.20 -23.27
CA LYS A 234 22.86 10.88 -23.63
C LYS A 234 21.55 10.53 -22.92
N LEU A 235 21.00 11.45 -22.12
CA LEU A 235 19.83 11.21 -21.28
C LEU A 235 18.63 10.83 -22.15
N LYS A 236 18.11 9.62 -21.96
CA LYS A 236 16.88 9.12 -22.60
C LYS A 236 15.70 9.18 -21.65
N THR A 237 15.95 9.04 -20.34
CA THR A 237 14.93 8.97 -19.28
C THR A 237 15.25 9.95 -18.15
N LEU A 238 14.35 10.89 -17.88
CA LEU A 238 14.36 11.72 -16.67
C LEU A 238 13.28 11.21 -15.72
N ALA A 239 13.61 10.88 -14.47
CA ALA A 239 12.64 10.45 -13.47
C ALA A 239 12.54 11.47 -12.34
N ILE A 240 11.32 11.89 -11.99
CA ILE A 240 11.06 12.82 -10.88
C ILE A 240 10.35 12.05 -9.77
N ARG A 241 11.02 11.91 -8.63
CA ARG A 241 10.68 10.94 -7.57
C ARG A 241 9.88 11.50 -6.40
N GLU A 242 9.73 12.82 -6.29
CA GLU A 242 9.12 13.42 -5.11
C GLU A 242 7.64 13.05 -4.96
N ARG A 243 7.23 12.69 -3.74
CA ARG A 243 5.81 12.60 -3.38
C ARG A 243 5.25 14.00 -3.15
N TYR A 244 3.98 14.20 -3.52
CA TYR A 244 3.24 15.43 -3.26
C TYR A 244 3.14 15.67 -1.76
N SER A 245 3.83 16.69 -1.24
CA SER A 245 3.83 16.99 0.19
C SER A 245 2.51 17.61 0.69
N GLY A 246 1.49 17.73 -0.16
CA GLY A 246 0.31 18.53 0.12
C GLY A 246 0.56 20.00 -0.17
N PHE A 247 0.08 20.52 -1.30
CA PHE A 247 -0.13 21.97 -1.38
C PHE A 247 -1.22 22.29 -0.36
N HIS A 248 -0.85 23.03 0.67
CA HIS A 248 -1.83 23.59 1.61
C HIS A 248 -2.30 24.96 1.13
N THR A 249 -1.49 25.64 0.29
CA THR A 249 -1.82 26.92 -0.30
C THR A 249 -1.35 27.03 -1.77
N TRP A 250 -1.87 28.02 -2.53
CA TRP A 250 -1.36 28.39 -3.87
C TRP A 250 -1.52 29.89 -4.19
N ASN A 251 -0.50 30.53 -4.73
CA ASN A 251 -0.55 31.86 -5.36
C ASN A 251 0.27 31.89 -6.66
N GLU A 252 0.34 33.04 -7.32
CA GLU A 252 1.09 33.24 -8.58
C GLU A 252 2.54 32.74 -8.49
N TRP A 253 3.22 33.06 -7.38
CA TRP A 253 4.60 32.64 -7.12
C TRP A 253 4.72 31.12 -6.98
N GLU A 254 3.85 30.49 -6.16
CA GLU A 254 3.85 29.04 -5.97
C GLU A 254 3.54 28.29 -7.28
N VAL A 255 2.68 28.82 -8.13
CA VAL A 255 2.39 28.27 -9.48
C VAL A 255 3.61 28.42 -10.38
N HIS A 256 4.26 29.58 -10.39
CA HIS A 256 5.46 29.78 -11.20
C HIS A 256 6.58 28.83 -10.82
N GLN A 257 6.90 28.74 -9.53
CA GLN A 257 7.95 27.84 -9.06
C GLN A 257 7.62 26.39 -9.39
N ARG A 258 6.43 25.89 -9.05
CA ARG A 258 6.11 24.46 -9.15
C ARG A 258 5.69 24.00 -10.55
N VAL A 259 5.21 24.90 -11.41
CA VAL A 259 4.71 24.58 -12.77
C VAL A 259 5.63 25.17 -13.84
N CYS A 260 5.82 26.49 -13.87
CA CYS A 260 6.62 27.13 -14.91
C CYS A 260 8.08 26.67 -14.87
N CYS A 261 8.77 26.78 -13.73
CA CYS A 261 10.17 26.38 -13.61
C CYS A 261 10.40 24.86 -13.81
N LEU A 262 9.35 24.04 -13.66
CA LEU A 262 9.38 22.62 -13.96
C LEU A 262 9.32 22.39 -15.48
N VAL A 263 8.34 23.00 -16.16
CA VAL A 263 8.17 22.93 -17.63
C VAL A 263 9.38 23.52 -18.34
N ASP A 264 9.80 24.73 -17.94
CA ASP A 264 10.97 25.43 -18.50
C ASP A 264 12.26 24.67 -18.20
N GLY A 265 12.33 24.01 -17.03
CA GLY A 265 13.41 23.10 -16.66
C GLY A 265 13.59 21.93 -17.65
N VAL A 266 12.48 21.34 -18.10
CA VAL A 266 12.50 20.29 -19.13
C VAL A 266 12.78 20.88 -20.51
N GLN A 267 12.05 21.91 -20.92
CA GLN A 267 12.08 22.47 -22.27
C GLN A 267 13.41 23.15 -22.63
N SER A 268 14.03 23.85 -21.68
CA SER A 268 15.21 24.70 -21.96
C SER A 268 16.56 24.02 -21.67
N TYR A 269 16.59 23.00 -20.81
CA TYR A 269 17.85 22.44 -20.31
C TYR A 269 18.02 20.92 -20.53
N CYS A 270 16.96 20.18 -20.85
CA CYS A 270 17.10 18.76 -21.19
C CYS A 270 17.63 18.58 -22.63
N PRO A 271 18.43 17.54 -22.88
CA PRO A 271 18.93 17.25 -24.22
C PRO A 271 17.81 16.73 -25.13
N SER A 272 18.00 16.88 -26.45
CA SER A 272 17.11 16.33 -27.48
C SER A 272 17.05 14.79 -27.50
N SER A 273 17.94 14.10 -26.79
CA SER A 273 17.89 12.65 -26.58
C SER A 273 16.80 12.20 -25.59
N LEU A 274 16.23 13.14 -24.80
CA LEU A 274 15.24 12.83 -23.77
C LEU A 274 13.90 12.46 -24.42
N THR A 275 13.61 11.16 -24.44
CA THR A 275 12.37 10.60 -25.02
C THR A 275 11.36 10.18 -23.96
N ARG A 276 11.78 10.03 -22.70
CA ARG A 276 10.94 9.51 -21.62
C ARG A 276 10.99 10.34 -20.35
N LEU A 277 9.81 10.67 -19.83
CA LEU A 277 9.64 11.25 -18.50
C LEU A 277 8.98 10.23 -17.56
N LYS A 278 9.59 9.94 -16.41
CA LYS A 278 8.99 9.11 -15.34
C LYS A 278 8.58 10.00 -14.17
N VAL A 279 7.38 9.81 -13.65
CA VAL A 279 6.75 10.69 -12.67
C VAL A 279 6.13 9.85 -11.55
N HIS A 280 6.79 9.78 -10.38
CA HIS A 280 6.43 8.80 -9.33
C HIS A 280 5.18 9.13 -8.50
N ASP A 281 4.80 10.40 -8.43
CA ASP A 281 3.49 10.82 -7.93
C ASP A 281 2.81 11.58 -9.06
N TYR A 282 1.60 11.22 -9.47
CA TYR A 282 0.93 11.94 -10.56
C TYR A 282 0.37 13.31 -10.15
N ALA A 283 0.01 13.49 -8.87
CA ALA A 283 -0.79 14.62 -8.42
C ALA A 283 -0.12 16.01 -8.65
N PRO A 284 1.18 16.23 -8.36
CA PRO A 284 1.82 17.52 -8.63
C PRO A 284 1.90 17.83 -10.13
N TYR A 285 2.01 16.79 -10.96
CA TYR A 285 2.38 16.88 -12.37
C TYR A 285 1.17 16.80 -13.31
N ARG A 286 -0.07 16.80 -12.79
CA ARG A 286 -1.24 17.25 -13.57
C ARG A 286 -0.97 18.63 -14.19
N SER A 287 -0.20 19.46 -13.49
CA SER A 287 0.25 20.77 -13.94
C SER A 287 1.12 20.76 -15.21
N LEU A 288 2.04 19.79 -15.32
CA LEU A 288 2.88 19.60 -16.52
C LEU A 288 2.04 19.41 -17.79
N PHE A 289 0.90 18.74 -17.68
CA PHE A 289 0.00 18.47 -18.80
C PHE A 289 -1.16 19.49 -18.92
N SER A 290 -1.33 20.38 -17.93
CA SER A 290 -2.21 21.55 -18.07
C SER A 290 -1.56 22.63 -18.94
N THR A 291 -0.25 22.83 -18.82
CA THR A 291 0.56 23.62 -19.76
C THR A 291 0.61 22.98 -21.15
N ASP A 292 1.08 23.72 -22.16
CA ASP A 292 1.13 23.21 -23.52
C ASP A 292 2.33 22.27 -23.76
N ALA A 293 2.14 20.98 -23.46
CA ALA A 293 3.15 19.96 -23.68
C ALA A 293 3.42 19.63 -25.17
N THR A 294 2.79 20.32 -26.15
CA THR A 294 3.18 20.16 -27.57
C THR A 294 4.60 20.65 -27.85
N ASP A 295 5.11 21.60 -27.05
CA ASP A 295 6.49 22.08 -27.08
C ASP A 295 7.52 20.99 -26.74
N TRP A 296 7.11 19.88 -26.12
CA TRP A 296 7.99 18.76 -25.76
C TRP A 296 8.13 17.73 -26.89
N SER A 297 8.37 18.22 -28.11
CA SER A 297 8.41 17.42 -29.35
C SER A 297 9.33 16.17 -29.30
N GLN A 298 10.34 16.17 -28.43
CA GLN A 298 11.27 15.06 -28.21
C GLN A 298 10.74 13.95 -27.28
N ILE A 299 9.79 14.26 -26.39
CA ILE A 299 9.24 13.28 -25.44
C ILE A 299 8.16 12.44 -26.14
N THR A 300 8.31 11.12 -26.09
CA THR A 300 7.36 10.15 -26.68
C THR A 300 6.67 9.30 -25.64
N ASP A 301 7.26 9.11 -24.46
CA ASP A 301 6.76 8.23 -23.41
C ASP A 301 6.68 8.96 -22.06
N VAL A 302 5.55 8.81 -21.37
CA VAL A 302 5.36 9.32 -20.01
C VAL A 302 4.97 8.15 -19.11
N GLU A 303 5.80 7.81 -18.14
CA GLU A 303 5.51 6.78 -17.15
C GLU A 303 5.04 7.41 -15.83
N ILE A 304 3.95 6.91 -15.27
CA ILE A 304 3.27 7.48 -14.10
C ILE A 304 3.22 6.47 -12.95
N GLY A 305 3.53 6.90 -11.73
CA GLY A 305 3.47 6.12 -10.49
C GLY A 305 2.04 5.87 -9.99
N LEU A 306 1.18 5.28 -10.83
CA LEU A 306 -0.22 4.99 -10.49
C LEU A 306 -0.33 3.99 -9.33
N TYR A 307 0.54 2.98 -9.28
CA TYR A 307 0.55 1.99 -8.19
C TYR A 307 0.74 2.64 -6.82
N SER A 308 1.78 3.47 -6.68
CA SER A 308 2.08 4.18 -5.43
C SER A 308 0.96 5.13 -5.03
N TRP A 309 0.31 5.82 -5.98
CA TRP A 309 -0.85 6.67 -5.70
C TRP A 309 -2.05 5.86 -5.18
N MET A 310 -2.33 4.71 -5.78
CA MET A 310 -3.47 3.85 -5.44
C MET A 310 -3.27 3.13 -4.10
N GLU A 311 -2.08 2.62 -3.81
CA GLU A 311 -1.73 2.04 -2.50
C GLU A 311 -1.74 3.08 -1.38
N ASP A 312 -1.07 4.24 -1.57
CA ASP A 312 -1.04 5.32 -0.57
C ASP A 312 -2.46 5.80 -0.20
N ARG A 313 -3.43 5.69 -1.10
CA ARG A 313 -4.82 6.10 -0.89
C ARG A 313 -5.76 4.98 -0.48
N ARG A 314 -5.37 3.72 -0.65
CA ARG A 314 -6.23 2.53 -0.45
C ARG A 314 -6.98 2.51 0.88
N GLU A 315 -6.34 3.01 1.95
CA GLU A 315 -6.92 3.07 3.29
C GLU A 315 -7.46 4.47 3.65
N ARG A 316 -6.89 5.52 3.05
CA ARG A 316 -7.25 6.92 3.33
C ARG A 316 -8.53 7.35 2.62
N ASP A 317 -8.82 6.80 1.43
CA ASP A 317 -9.95 7.21 0.60
C ASP A 317 -11.18 6.27 0.74
N VAL A 318 -11.11 5.22 1.58
CA VAL A 318 -12.28 4.47 2.11
C VAL A 318 -13.34 5.41 2.68
N ILE A 319 -12.85 6.51 3.23
CA ILE A 319 -13.53 7.56 3.97
C ILE A 319 -14.15 8.60 3.01
N GLY A 320 -14.04 8.38 1.69
CA GLY A 320 -14.26 9.35 0.62
C GLY A 320 -13.00 10.18 0.38
N PRO A 321 -12.79 10.70 -0.84
CA PRO A 321 -11.56 11.39 -1.21
C PRO A 321 -11.29 12.54 -0.26
N ILE A 322 -10.20 12.49 0.50
CA ILE A 322 -9.75 13.63 1.30
C ILE A 322 -9.31 14.69 0.29
N PRO A 323 -10.08 15.79 0.09
CA PRO A 323 -9.71 16.76 -0.93
C PRO A 323 -8.35 17.33 -0.56
N TYR A 324 -7.46 17.49 -1.54
CA TYR A 324 -6.32 18.36 -1.32
C TYR A 324 -6.89 19.76 -1.05
N ARG A 325 -6.90 20.16 0.22
CA ARG A 325 -7.31 21.50 0.63
C ARG A 325 -6.21 22.48 0.27
N ILE A 326 -6.11 22.76 -1.01
CA ILE A 326 -5.29 23.84 -1.54
C ILE A 326 -6.10 25.12 -1.34
N THR A 327 -5.84 25.86 -0.27
CA THR A 327 -6.41 27.20 -0.09
C THR A 327 -5.59 28.22 -0.88
N GLN A 328 -5.99 29.49 -0.90
CA GLN A 328 -5.14 30.52 -1.50
C GLN A 328 -3.85 30.72 -0.68
N GLY A 329 -2.76 31.03 -1.37
CA GLY A 329 -1.41 31.32 -0.88
C GLY A 329 -1.41 32.30 0.28
N HIS A 330 -0.73 31.94 1.37
CA HIS A 330 -0.26 32.92 2.36
C HIS A 330 1.27 32.95 2.44
N HIS A 331 1.97 32.05 1.72
CA HIS A 331 3.43 32.09 1.60
C HIS A 331 3.90 33.30 0.79
N HIS A 332 4.88 34.00 1.33
CA HIS A 332 5.46 35.19 0.72
C HIS A 332 6.75 34.83 -0.03
N ARG A 333 6.97 35.41 -1.22
CA ARG A 333 8.20 35.23 -2.03
C ARG A 333 9.49 35.44 -1.23
N GLU A 334 9.45 36.33 -0.23
CA GLU A 334 10.54 36.62 0.72
C GLU A 334 10.98 35.39 1.54
N GLU A 335 10.07 34.45 1.84
CA GLU A 335 10.39 33.21 2.56
C GLU A 335 11.20 32.21 1.70
N GLU A 336 11.19 32.41 0.38
CA GLU A 336 11.79 31.53 -0.64
C GLU A 336 12.90 32.21 -1.45
N GLU A 337 13.51 33.31 -0.97
CA GLU A 337 14.56 34.08 -1.70
C GLU A 337 15.68 33.21 -2.30
N ALA A 338 16.06 32.12 -1.63
CA ALA A 338 17.08 31.17 -2.13
C ALA A 338 16.64 30.29 -3.32
N PHE A 339 15.37 30.34 -3.72
CA PHE A 339 14.79 29.73 -4.92
C PHE A 339 14.43 30.79 -5.98
N ASP A 340 14.46 32.08 -5.62
CA ASP A 340 14.16 33.18 -6.53
C ASP A 340 15.32 33.48 -7.49
N ASP A 341 15.29 32.79 -8.64
CA ASP A 341 16.17 33.01 -9.77
C ASP A 341 15.74 34.18 -10.68
N LYS A 342 14.75 34.99 -10.25
CA LYS A 342 14.12 36.10 -10.99
C LYS A 342 13.32 35.70 -12.23
N SER A 343 13.21 34.41 -12.55
CA SER A 343 12.41 33.93 -13.70
C SER A 343 10.91 34.27 -13.60
N PHE A 344 10.40 34.52 -12.39
CA PHE A 344 9.01 34.97 -12.17
C PHE A 344 8.74 36.33 -12.84
N ASP A 345 9.68 37.26 -12.68
CA ASP A 345 9.51 38.64 -13.17
C ASP A 345 9.58 38.71 -14.72
N GLU A 346 10.15 37.68 -15.35
CA GLU A 346 10.23 37.51 -16.81
C GLU A 346 9.10 36.62 -17.37
N CYS A 347 8.33 35.94 -16.52
CA CYS A 347 7.33 34.97 -16.93
C CYS A 347 6.05 35.66 -17.42
N LYS A 348 5.66 35.37 -18.67
CA LYS A 348 4.46 35.96 -19.31
C LYS A 348 3.23 35.06 -19.26
N ARG A 349 3.30 33.92 -18.57
CA ARG A 349 2.17 32.99 -18.43
C ARG A 349 1.19 33.55 -17.39
N ASP A 350 -0.11 33.37 -17.60
CA ASP A 350 -1.11 33.69 -16.58
C ASP A 350 -1.07 32.63 -15.47
N HIS A 351 -0.35 32.93 -14.40
CA HIS A 351 -0.21 32.04 -13.24
C HIS A 351 -1.53 31.81 -12.49
N MET A 352 -2.48 32.74 -12.56
CA MET A 352 -3.79 32.58 -11.92
C MET A 352 -4.68 31.62 -12.71
N THR A 353 -4.70 31.71 -14.04
CA THR A 353 -5.40 30.73 -14.89
C THR A 353 -4.74 29.35 -14.82
N LEU A 354 -3.40 29.27 -14.88
CA LEU A 354 -2.67 28.02 -14.70
C LEU A 354 -2.94 27.40 -13.32
N GLY A 355 -2.84 28.18 -12.25
CA GLY A 355 -3.12 27.73 -10.90
C GLY A 355 -4.57 27.26 -10.73
N ASN A 356 -5.53 27.94 -11.34
CA ASN A 356 -6.93 27.47 -11.36
C ASN A 356 -7.08 26.12 -12.06
N HIS A 357 -6.43 25.87 -13.21
CA HIS A 357 -6.43 24.54 -13.83
C HIS A 357 -5.74 23.48 -12.93
N VAL A 358 -4.67 23.87 -12.23
CA VAL A 358 -3.89 23.02 -11.32
C VAL A 358 -4.56 22.78 -9.97
N VAL A 359 -5.63 23.49 -9.62
CA VAL A 359 -6.29 23.40 -8.31
C VAL A 359 -7.76 23.00 -8.42
N GLN A 360 -8.52 23.59 -9.35
CA GLN A 360 -9.95 23.31 -9.51
C GLN A 360 -10.22 21.92 -10.10
N GLY A 361 -9.25 21.33 -10.81
CA GLY A 361 -9.29 19.95 -11.32
C GLY A 361 -8.62 18.91 -10.40
N VAL A 362 -8.47 19.20 -9.10
CA VAL A 362 -7.75 18.32 -8.15
C VAL A 362 -8.59 17.96 -6.93
N GLY A 363 -9.77 17.41 -7.17
CA GLY A 363 -10.28 16.42 -6.25
C GLY A 363 -9.36 15.20 -6.23
N ALA A 364 -9.31 14.59 -5.04
CA ALA A 364 -8.45 13.46 -4.72
C ALA A 364 -8.98 12.12 -5.24
N SER A 365 -10.14 12.11 -5.91
CA SER A 365 -10.84 10.89 -6.27
C SER A 365 -10.12 10.09 -7.36
N PHE A 366 -10.34 8.78 -7.35
CA PHE A 366 -9.91 7.89 -8.42
C PHE A 366 -10.65 8.20 -9.74
N GLU A 367 -11.90 8.67 -9.66
CA GLU A 367 -12.67 9.17 -10.82
C GLU A 367 -11.91 10.28 -11.57
N GLU A 368 -11.50 11.32 -10.85
CA GLU A 368 -10.84 12.48 -11.46
C GLU A 368 -9.41 12.16 -11.93
N LEU A 369 -8.74 11.19 -11.30
CA LEU A 369 -7.48 10.64 -11.82
C LEU A 369 -7.71 10.02 -13.21
N LEU A 370 -8.72 9.17 -13.35
CA LEU A 370 -9.07 8.50 -14.60
C LEU A 370 -9.47 9.50 -15.69
N GLN A 371 -10.33 10.47 -15.37
CA GLN A 371 -10.71 11.55 -16.29
C GLN A 371 -9.50 12.39 -16.70
N SER A 372 -8.63 12.78 -15.76
CA SER A 372 -7.41 13.56 -16.06
C SER A 372 -6.50 12.82 -17.04
N LEU A 373 -6.22 11.53 -16.78
CA LEU A 373 -5.41 10.69 -17.65
C LEU A 373 -6.00 10.59 -19.06
N GLN A 374 -7.32 10.43 -19.18
CA GLN A 374 -7.99 10.36 -20.49
C GLN A 374 -7.93 11.71 -21.23
N ILE A 375 -8.27 12.82 -20.57
CA ILE A 375 -8.22 14.17 -21.14
C ILE A 375 -6.81 14.48 -21.65
N ILE A 376 -5.79 14.15 -20.87
CA ILE A 376 -4.38 14.38 -21.20
C ILE A 376 -3.93 13.47 -22.35
N SER A 377 -4.31 12.17 -22.34
CA SER A 377 -4.00 11.25 -23.44
C SER A 377 -4.70 11.62 -24.76
N ASN A 378 -5.87 12.26 -24.70
CA ASN A 378 -6.59 12.76 -25.87
C ASN A 378 -6.01 14.10 -26.37
N LYS A 379 -5.58 14.98 -25.45
CA LYS A 379 -4.93 16.27 -25.77
C LYS A 379 -3.55 16.07 -26.39
N TYR A 380 -2.83 15.02 -26.01
CA TYR A 380 -1.48 14.70 -26.48
C TYR A 380 -1.38 13.28 -27.07
N PRO A 381 -1.95 13.03 -28.26
CA PRO A 381 -1.97 11.69 -28.87
C PRO A 381 -0.57 11.20 -29.31
N ASN A 382 0.42 12.09 -29.37
CA ASN A 382 1.83 11.78 -29.58
C ASN A 382 2.54 11.26 -28.31
N LEU A 383 1.96 11.47 -27.12
CA LEU A 383 2.52 11.02 -25.84
C LEU A 383 1.95 9.67 -25.43
N ASN A 384 2.83 8.69 -25.25
CA ASN A 384 2.49 7.34 -24.83
C ASN A 384 2.50 7.23 -23.30
N PHE A 385 1.35 7.43 -22.68
CA PHE A 385 1.18 7.30 -21.24
C PHE A 385 1.20 5.81 -20.81
N LYS A 386 1.97 5.51 -19.76
CA LYS A 386 2.18 4.17 -19.18
C LYS A 386 2.28 4.24 -17.66
N PRO A 387 2.13 3.14 -16.92
CA PRO A 387 2.46 3.11 -15.50
C PRO A 387 3.94 2.74 -15.30
N ILE A 388 4.60 3.25 -14.26
CA ILE A 388 6.01 2.90 -13.92
C ILE A 388 6.13 1.43 -13.51
N HIS A 389 5.10 0.89 -12.85
CA HIS A 389 5.00 -0.50 -12.45
C HIS A 389 3.78 -1.12 -13.13
N LYS A 390 3.83 -2.42 -13.46
CA LYS A 390 2.64 -3.15 -13.88
C LYS A 390 1.56 -3.01 -12.79
N LEU A 391 0.33 -2.73 -13.21
CA LEU A 391 -0.81 -2.62 -12.28
C LEU A 391 -1.59 -3.94 -12.16
N GLU A 392 -0.99 -5.03 -12.65
CA GLU A 392 -1.48 -6.39 -12.47
C GLU A 392 -1.47 -6.72 -10.97
N ASN A 393 -2.61 -7.16 -10.43
CA ASN A 393 -2.76 -7.54 -9.01
C ASN A 393 -2.71 -6.39 -8.00
N ILE A 394 -2.93 -5.14 -8.43
CA ILE A 394 -3.09 -4.03 -7.48
C ILE A 394 -4.36 -4.22 -6.61
N THR A 395 -4.22 -4.10 -5.29
CA THR A 395 -5.37 -4.20 -4.39
C THR A 395 -6.08 -2.86 -4.26
N LEU A 396 -7.41 -2.87 -4.31
CA LEU A 396 -8.27 -1.70 -4.19
C LEU A 396 -9.37 -1.94 -3.16
N HIS A 397 -9.81 -0.86 -2.52
CA HIS A 397 -11.00 -0.89 -1.71
C HIS A 397 -12.25 -0.98 -2.61
N PRO A 398 -13.31 -1.74 -2.24
CA PRO A 398 -14.56 -1.79 -3.00
C PRO A 398 -15.28 -0.44 -3.12
N PHE A 399 -14.81 0.61 -2.45
CA PHE A 399 -15.40 1.96 -2.49
C PHE A 399 -14.68 2.93 -3.45
N HIS A 400 -13.54 2.57 -4.06
CA HIS A 400 -12.81 3.49 -4.93
C HIS A 400 -13.55 3.90 -6.21
N LEU A 401 -14.57 3.14 -6.62
CA LEU A 401 -15.35 3.35 -7.86
C LEU A 401 -16.86 3.56 -7.62
N VAL A 402 -17.28 3.76 -6.37
CA VAL A 402 -18.69 3.97 -5.98
C VAL A 402 -18.80 5.06 -4.92
N ASN A 403 -19.87 5.85 -4.96
CA ASN A 403 -20.10 6.90 -3.99
C ASN A 403 -20.97 6.38 -2.83
N VAL A 404 -20.35 6.06 -1.70
CA VAL A 404 -21.00 5.48 -0.51
C VAL A 404 -21.37 6.48 0.58
N MET A 405 -21.09 7.78 0.36
CA MET A 405 -21.30 8.85 1.33
C MET A 405 -22.65 9.55 1.11
N GLN A 406 -23.44 9.70 2.19
CA GLN A 406 -24.46 10.74 2.20
C GLN A 406 -23.76 12.11 2.23
N ARG A 407 -24.18 13.04 1.36
CA ARG A 407 -23.70 14.42 1.41
C ARG A 407 -23.89 14.98 2.82
N ARG A 408 -22.80 15.41 3.47
CA ARG A 408 -22.92 16.34 4.61
C ARG A 408 -23.59 17.62 4.10
N GLN A 409 -24.87 17.79 4.42
CA GLN A 409 -25.48 19.12 4.43
C GLN A 409 -24.62 20.03 5.30
N GLN A 410 -24.40 21.26 4.84
CA GLN A 410 -23.30 22.08 5.34
C GLN A 410 -23.47 22.43 6.83
N ILE A 411 -22.53 21.98 7.66
CA ILE A 411 -22.34 22.49 9.03
C ILE A 411 -21.70 23.91 9.00
N PHE A 412 -21.15 24.33 7.86
CA PHE A 412 -20.53 25.65 7.67
C PHE A 412 -21.30 26.53 6.67
N GLY A 413 -22.38 27.15 7.15
CA GLY A 413 -22.62 28.57 6.85
C GLY A 413 -23.35 28.99 5.57
N HIS A 414 -23.85 28.10 4.70
CA HIS A 414 -24.85 28.52 3.68
C HIS A 414 -26.22 27.94 3.98
N GLY A 415 -27.26 28.74 3.71
CA GLY A 415 -28.62 28.52 4.20
C GLY A 415 -29.29 27.25 3.64
N PRO A 416 -30.28 26.68 4.37
CA PRO A 416 -30.84 25.35 4.09
C PRO A 416 -31.66 25.21 2.78
N ASN A 417 -31.78 26.26 1.96
CA ASN A 417 -32.80 26.35 0.91
C ASN A 417 -32.30 26.24 -0.56
N GLN A 418 -31.01 26.02 -0.84
CA GLN A 418 -30.50 26.05 -2.23
C GLN A 418 -29.91 24.76 -2.83
N GLN A 419 -29.88 23.62 -2.12
CA GLN A 419 -29.29 22.38 -2.67
C GLN A 419 -30.12 21.09 -2.56
N ASN A 420 -31.37 21.14 -2.08
CA ASN A 420 -32.24 19.94 -2.00
C ASN A 420 -32.71 19.36 -3.35
N ASN A 421 -32.46 20.06 -4.47
CA ASN A 421 -32.87 19.62 -5.82
C ASN A 421 -31.69 19.18 -6.72
N ALA A 422 -30.48 19.04 -6.18
CA ALA A 422 -29.40 18.43 -6.96
C ALA A 422 -29.66 16.91 -7.09
N PRO A 423 -29.64 16.33 -8.31
CA PRO A 423 -29.83 14.89 -8.48
C PRO A 423 -28.74 14.10 -7.72
N PRO A 424 -29.03 12.86 -7.29
CA PRO A 424 -28.03 12.01 -6.66
C PRO A 424 -26.82 11.88 -7.59
N GLN A 425 -25.62 12.09 -7.04
CA GLN A 425 -24.39 11.99 -7.80
C GLN A 425 -24.24 10.54 -8.29
N ALA A 426 -24.24 10.37 -9.62
CA ALA A 426 -24.03 9.09 -10.27
C ALA A 426 -22.67 8.50 -9.85
N ASP A 427 -22.58 7.18 -9.72
CA ASP A 427 -21.31 6.55 -9.38
C ASP A 427 -20.30 6.69 -10.53
N PRO A 428 -19.00 6.86 -10.22
CA PRO A 428 -17.94 7.01 -11.23
C PRO A 428 -18.00 5.99 -12.36
N CYS A 429 -18.33 4.72 -12.05
CA CYS A 429 -18.40 3.64 -13.02
C CYS A 429 -19.46 3.84 -14.13
N HIS A 430 -20.50 4.65 -13.91
CA HIS A 430 -21.52 4.94 -14.93
C HIS A 430 -21.08 6.03 -15.92
N ASN A 431 -20.03 6.79 -15.62
CA ASN A 431 -19.51 7.83 -16.49
C ASN A 431 -18.73 7.19 -17.66
N THR A 432 -19.12 7.51 -18.90
CA THR A 432 -18.52 6.92 -20.11
C THR A 432 -17.03 7.20 -20.23
N GLN A 433 -16.59 8.40 -19.84
CA GLN A 433 -15.16 8.79 -19.81
C GLN A 433 -14.37 7.91 -18.84
N VAL A 434 -14.94 7.64 -17.66
CA VAL A 434 -14.32 6.77 -16.64
C VAL A 434 -14.24 5.32 -17.15
N GLN A 435 -15.26 4.82 -17.84
CA GLN A 435 -15.20 3.49 -18.48
C GLN A 435 -14.15 3.43 -19.59
N GLU A 436 -13.98 4.49 -20.38
CA GLU A 436 -12.95 4.57 -21.42
C GLU A 436 -11.54 4.62 -20.81
N ALA A 437 -11.35 5.36 -19.72
CA ALA A 437 -10.10 5.36 -18.95
C ALA A 437 -9.81 3.97 -18.32
N ILE A 438 -10.83 3.24 -17.86
CA ILE A 438 -10.69 1.86 -17.39
C ILE A 438 -10.33 0.91 -18.55
N ARG A 439 -10.93 1.05 -19.74
CA ARG A 439 -10.52 0.29 -20.94
C ARG A 439 -9.07 0.58 -21.32
N TRP A 440 -8.65 1.84 -21.24
CA TRP A 440 -7.26 2.25 -21.46
C TRP A 440 -6.31 1.61 -20.44
N LEU A 441 -6.66 1.62 -19.14
CA LEU A 441 -5.90 0.92 -18.09
C LEU A 441 -5.78 -0.58 -18.39
N LEU A 442 -6.87 -1.25 -18.76
CA LEU A 442 -6.83 -2.67 -19.10
C LEU A 442 -5.90 -2.94 -20.30
N GLN A 443 -6.03 -2.16 -21.38
CA GLN A 443 -5.28 -2.37 -22.63
C GLN A 443 -3.80 -1.94 -22.57
N LYS A 444 -3.45 -0.92 -21.76
CA LYS A 444 -2.11 -0.33 -21.72
C LYS A 444 -1.31 -0.68 -20.47
N CYS A 445 -1.98 -1.01 -19.37
CA CYS A 445 -1.36 -1.22 -18.05
C CYS A 445 -1.51 -2.66 -17.53
N ASP A 446 -2.20 -3.53 -18.27
CA ASP A 446 -2.73 -4.84 -17.83
C ASP A 446 -3.46 -4.75 -16.48
N TRP A 447 -4.28 -3.70 -16.32
CA TRP A 447 -4.96 -3.40 -15.06
C TRP A 447 -6.02 -4.45 -14.74
N LYS A 448 -5.65 -5.38 -13.88
CA LYS A 448 -6.51 -6.36 -13.23
C LYS A 448 -6.43 -6.08 -11.73
N PRO A 449 -7.43 -5.40 -11.13
CA PRO A 449 -7.41 -5.14 -9.71
C PRO A 449 -7.75 -6.40 -8.89
N VAL A 450 -7.53 -6.32 -7.58
CA VAL A 450 -8.09 -7.22 -6.56
C VAL A 450 -8.89 -6.35 -5.59
N LEU A 451 -10.10 -6.74 -5.22
CA LEU A 451 -10.91 -5.98 -4.26
C LEU A 451 -10.66 -6.51 -2.85
N ALA A 452 -10.07 -5.70 -1.96
CA ALA A 452 -9.92 -6.01 -0.54
C ALA A 452 -11.29 -5.96 0.15
N TRP A 453 -11.79 -7.12 0.56
CA TRP A 453 -13.16 -7.26 1.05
C TRP A 453 -13.29 -7.08 2.58
N ASP A 454 -12.17 -7.00 3.31
CA ASP A 454 -12.13 -6.91 4.79
C ASP A 454 -13.10 -5.87 5.39
N SER A 455 -13.31 -4.71 4.75
CA SER A 455 -14.24 -3.66 5.25
C SER A 455 -15.71 -4.07 5.21
N MET A 456 -16.08 -4.97 4.30
CA MET A 456 -17.44 -5.46 4.06
C MET A 456 -17.79 -6.63 4.98
N MET A 457 -16.80 -7.18 5.69
CA MET A 457 -16.92 -8.40 6.51
C MET A 457 -17.43 -8.09 7.92
N CYS A 458 -18.64 -7.53 8.02
CA CYS A 458 -19.24 -7.21 9.31
C CYS A 458 -20.76 -7.31 9.33
N ASP A 459 -21.29 -7.96 10.37
CA ASP A 459 -22.73 -8.15 10.57
C ASP A 459 -23.51 -6.85 10.80
N VAL A 460 -22.84 -5.81 11.33
CA VAL A 460 -23.44 -4.47 11.54
C VAL A 460 -23.15 -3.49 10.39
N PHE A 461 -22.68 -3.96 9.24
CA PHE A 461 -22.34 -3.10 8.11
C PHE A 461 -23.52 -2.23 7.63
N PRO A 462 -23.33 -0.91 7.36
CA PRO A 462 -22.06 -0.16 7.33
C PRO A 462 -21.66 0.50 8.67
N ALA A 463 -22.32 0.20 9.80
CA ALA A 463 -22.03 0.85 11.09
C ALA A 463 -20.66 0.47 11.71
N ASN A 464 -19.94 -0.49 11.11
CA ASN A 464 -18.53 -0.77 11.42
C ASN A 464 -17.55 0.21 10.76
N LEU A 465 -18.01 0.97 9.76
CA LEU A 465 -17.23 2.03 9.13
C LEU A 465 -17.27 3.30 10.00
N GLU A 466 -16.37 4.27 9.77
CA GLU A 466 -16.07 5.37 10.71
C GLU A 466 -17.32 6.04 11.34
N PRO A 467 -17.48 6.05 12.69
CA PRO A 467 -18.64 6.62 13.37
C PRO A 467 -18.91 8.11 13.10
N ASN A 468 -17.91 8.84 12.60
CA ASN A 468 -17.98 10.27 12.35
C ASN A 468 -18.61 10.64 10.99
N ARG A 469 -19.09 9.65 10.21
CA ARG A 469 -19.63 9.86 8.85
C ARG A 469 -20.97 9.18 8.63
N THR A 470 -21.78 9.83 7.80
CA THR A 470 -23.08 9.34 7.33
C THR A 470 -22.88 8.57 6.03
N PHE A 471 -22.86 7.25 6.12
CA PHE A 471 -22.91 6.36 4.95
C PHE A 471 -24.33 6.29 4.38
N LEU A 472 -24.44 5.94 3.10
CA LEU A 472 -25.75 5.56 2.53
C LEU A 472 -26.30 4.31 3.24
N PRO A 473 -27.63 4.09 3.23
CA PRO A 473 -28.23 2.87 3.74
C PRO A 473 -27.57 1.62 3.13
N LYS A 474 -27.45 0.55 3.91
CA LYS A 474 -26.85 -0.73 3.48
C LYS A 474 -27.30 -1.17 2.07
N PRO A 475 -28.61 -1.20 1.71
CA PRO A 475 -29.04 -1.68 0.40
C PRO A 475 -28.51 -0.81 -0.75
N GLU A 476 -28.50 0.51 -0.58
CA GLU A 476 -27.94 1.44 -1.59
C GLU A 476 -26.45 1.22 -1.79
N VAL A 477 -25.67 1.03 -0.72
CA VAL A 477 -24.23 0.75 -0.83
C VAL A 477 -23.99 -0.55 -1.60
N LEU A 478 -24.73 -1.62 -1.29
CA LEU A 478 -24.57 -2.91 -1.95
C LEU A 478 -25.03 -2.89 -3.42
N SER A 479 -26.09 -2.15 -3.74
CA SER A 479 -26.57 -1.97 -5.11
C SER A 479 -25.55 -1.23 -5.98
N ARG A 480 -24.93 -0.15 -5.44
CA ARG A 480 -23.84 0.58 -6.12
C ARG A 480 -22.61 -0.30 -6.36
N VAL A 481 -22.17 -1.04 -5.34
CA VAL A 481 -21.05 -2.00 -5.45
C VAL A 481 -21.35 -3.08 -6.49
N ALA A 482 -22.59 -3.61 -6.52
CA ALA A 482 -23.00 -4.58 -7.52
C ALA A 482 -23.01 -3.99 -8.95
N SER A 483 -23.49 -2.77 -9.14
CA SER A 483 -23.41 -2.08 -10.45
C SER A 483 -21.95 -1.91 -10.90
N MET A 484 -21.07 -1.45 -10.02
CA MET A 484 -19.64 -1.32 -10.31
C MET A 484 -18.98 -2.65 -10.70
N VAL A 485 -19.28 -3.75 -10.01
CA VAL A 485 -18.80 -5.10 -10.38
C VAL A 485 -19.36 -5.58 -11.72
N ARG A 486 -20.65 -5.34 -12.01
CA ARG A 486 -21.26 -5.64 -13.33
C ARG A 486 -20.56 -4.86 -14.45
N ILE A 487 -20.21 -3.59 -14.22
CA ILE A 487 -19.51 -2.74 -15.18
C ILE A 487 -18.07 -3.23 -15.40
N LEU A 488 -17.32 -3.58 -14.35
CA LEU A 488 -15.99 -4.17 -14.52
C LEU A 488 -16.05 -5.47 -15.34
N ARG A 489 -17.03 -6.34 -15.07
CA ARG A 489 -17.23 -7.59 -15.81
C ARG A 489 -17.61 -7.37 -17.28
N SER A 490 -18.43 -6.35 -17.59
CA SER A 490 -18.78 -6.00 -18.98
C SER A 490 -17.61 -5.40 -19.78
N LEU A 491 -16.59 -4.91 -19.09
CA LEU A 491 -15.30 -4.51 -19.67
C LEU A 491 -14.30 -5.68 -19.81
N ASN A 492 -14.74 -6.93 -19.56
CA ASN A 492 -13.93 -8.14 -19.53
C ASN A 492 -12.81 -8.14 -18.46
N ILE A 493 -13.01 -7.41 -17.36
CA ILE A 493 -12.10 -7.44 -16.21
C ILE A 493 -12.53 -8.58 -15.27
N PRO A 494 -11.63 -9.52 -14.91
CA PRO A 494 -11.97 -10.58 -13.97
C PRO A 494 -12.23 -10.00 -12.57
N ILE A 495 -13.27 -10.49 -11.91
CA ILE A 495 -13.67 -10.02 -10.57
C ILE A 495 -12.94 -10.87 -9.53
N ARG A 496 -12.01 -10.25 -8.82
CA ARG A 496 -11.10 -10.95 -7.90
C ARG A 496 -11.18 -10.31 -6.53
N LEU A 497 -11.46 -11.12 -5.51
CA LEU A 497 -11.62 -10.69 -4.13
C LEU A 497 -10.47 -11.19 -3.27
N SER A 498 -10.02 -10.38 -2.32
CA SER A 498 -9.09 -10.78 -1.27
C SER A 498 -9.71 -10.54 0.10
N ILE A 499 -9.62 -11.54 0.97
CA ILE A 499 -9.97 -11.50 2.39
C ILE A 499 -8.66 -11.69 3.16
N GLY A 500 -8.30 -10.70 3.98
CA GLY A 500 -7.08 -10.71 4.76
C GLY A 500 -5.92 -9.93 4.16
N ASP A 501 -6.16 -8.99 3.23
CA ASP A 501 -5.11 -8.08 2.77
C ASP A 501 -4.88 -6.98 3.83
N ARG A 502 -4.26 -7.39 4.94
CA ARG A 502 -3.92 -6.57 6.11
C ARG A 502 -2.44 -6.14 6.13
N ALA A 503 -1.80 -6.06 4.96
CA ALA A 503 -0.39 -5.67 4.87
C ALA A 503 -0.14 -4.21 5.28
N ASN A 504 -1.13 -3.34 5.03
CA ASN A 504 -1.09 -1.91 5.33
C ASN A 504 -1.92 -1.53 6.56
N THR A 505 -3.01 -2.26 6.86
CA THR A 505 -3.87 -1.95 8.02
C THR A 505 -3.11 -2.19 9.32
N THR A 506 -3.27 -1.27 10.27
CA THR A 506 -2.43 -1.14 11.46
C THR A 506 -2.30 -2.48 12.22
N PRO A 507 -1.09 -2.90 12.66
CA PRO A 507 -0.92 -4.13 13.43
C PRO A 507 -1.78 -4.06 14.69
N SER A 508 -2.84 -4.87 14.69
CA SER A 508 -3.95 -4.83 15.60
C SER A 508 -3.51 -5.40 16.96
N SER A 509 -3.24 -4.51 17.91
CA SER A 509 -2.71 -4.85 19.22
C SER A 509 -3.69 -5.68 20.05
N GLY A 510 -3.54 -7.01 20.05
CA GLY A 510 -4.34 -7.92 20.86
C GLY A 510 -4.34 -9.35 20.32
N LEU A 511 -4.94 -10.28 21.07
CA LEU A 511 -5.08 -11.68 20.63
C LEU A 511 -6.13 -11.87 19.51
N ASP A 512 -7.03 -10.91 19.32
CA ASP A 512 -8.11 -10.98 18.32
C ASP A 512 -7.73 -10.28 17.00
N GLY A 513 -6.61 -9.56 16.97
CA GLY A 513 -6.28 -8.62 15.90
C GLY A 513 -6.11 -9.24 14.51
N SER A 514 -5.69 -10.49 14.46
CA SER A 514 -5.41 -11.26 13.25
C SER A 514 -6.59 -12.15 12.80
N LEU A 515 -7.74 -12.06 13.46
CA LEU A 515 -8.94 -12.87 13.17
C LEU A 515 -9.99 -12.08 12.39
N TYR A 516 -10.98 -12.77 11.81
CA TYR A 516 -12.09 -12.18 11.05
C TYR A 516 -13.39 -12.10 11.83
N PHE A 517 -13.62 -13.03 12.76
CA PHE A 517 -14.93 -13.21 13.37
C PHE A 517 -14.92 -12.76 14.82
N GLY A 518 -15.42 -11.54 15.06
CA GLY A 518 -15.76 -11.01 16.38
C GLY A 518 -17.25 -11.16 16.71
N ASP A 519 -17.61 -11.05 17.98
CA ASP A 519 -19.03 -10.94 18.38
C ASP A 519 -19.53 -9.52 18.07
N TYR A 520 -20.75 -9.40 17.53
CA TYR A 520 -21.30 -8.12 17.08
C TYR A 520 -22.27 -7.52 18.09
N LYS A 521 -22.28 -6.18 18.18
CA LYS A 521 -23.20 -5.43 19.03
C LYS A 521 -24.58 -5.34 18.37
N THR A 522 -25.61 -5.63 19.13
CA THR A 522 -27.02 -5.38 18.77
C THR A 522 -27.75 -4.70 19.92
N PHE A 523 -28.92 -4.14 19.63
CA PHE A 523 -29.76 -3.49 20.62
C PHE A 523 -31.16 -4.10 20.61
N THR A 524 -31.70 -4.42 21.78
CA THR A 524 -33.07 -4.91 21.94
C THR A 524 -33.90 -3.95 22.80
N GLY A 525 -35.15 -3.72 22.43
CA GLY A 525 -36.02 -2.72 23.05
C GLY A 525 -35.96 -1.37 22.33
N THR A 526 -36.78 -0.42 22.79
CA THR A 526 -36.90 0.94 22.22
C THR A 526 -36.87 1.99 23.32
N GLY A 527 -36.33 3.18 23.01
CA GLY A 527 -36.20 4.28 23.98
C GLY A 527 -35.39 3.88 25.20
N ASP A 528 -35.86 4.28 26.39
CA ASP A 528 -35.17 4.02 27.67
C ASP A 528 -35.07 2.52 28.04
N ALA A 529 -35.76 1.63 27.31
CA ALA A 529 -35.67 0.17 27.46
C ALA A 529 -34.63 -0.47 26.51
N GLN A 530 -33.87 0.32 25.75
CA GLN A 530 -32.85 -0.18 24.83
C GLN A 530 -31.67 -0.80 25.61
N THR A 531 -31.47 -2.10 25.44
CA THR A 531 -30.38 -2.87 26.06
C THR A 531 -29.39 -3.33 24.99
N GLU A 532 -28.10 -3.16 25.25
CA GLU A 532 -27.01 -3.60 24.38
C GLU A 532 -26.68 -5.08 24.65
N HIS A 533 -26.61 -5.89 23.59
CA HIS A 533 -26.23 -7.30 23.65
C HIS A 533 -25.11 -7.60 22.65
N LEU A 534 -24.24 -8.53 22.99
CA LEU A 534 -23.25 -9.11 22.07
C LEU A 534 -23.78 -10.45 21.56
N LEU A 535 -23.83 -10.62 20.24
CA LEU A 535 -24.25 -11.86 19.58
C LEU A 535 -23.11 -12.47 18.75
N PRO A 536 -23.04 -13.81 18.63
CA PRO A 536 -22.07 -14.47 17.76
C PRO A 536 -22.28 -14.07 16.30
N THR A 537 -21.18 -13.75 15.60
CA THR A 537 -21.19 -13.36 14.18
C THR A 537 -22.09 -14.23 13.30
N GLN A 538 -22.80 -13.59 12.38
CA GLN A 538 -23.57 -14.27 11.33
C GLN A 538 -22.76 -14.45 10.03
N ALA A 539 -21.51 -13.98 9.97
CA ALA A 539 -20.66 -13.97 8.77
C ALA A 539 -21.30 -13.22 7.59
N SER A 540 -21.91 -12.06 7.85
CA SER A 540 -22.58 -11.24 6.83
C SER A 540 -21.59 -10.35 6.11
N PHE A 541 -20.96 -10.94 5.09
CA PHE A 541 -19.90 -10.30 4.29
C PHE A 541 -20.45 -9.54 3.09
N ASN A 542 -21.78 -9.47 2.96
CA ASN A 542 -22.47 -8.65 1.96
C ASN A 542 -22.10 -9.00 0.51
N LEU A 543 -21.87 -10.31 0.26
CA LEU A 543 -21.45 -10.84 -1.04
C LEU A 543 -22.62 -11.31 -1.90
N SER A 544 -23.85 -11.48 -1.38
CA SER A 544 -24.92 -12.16 -2.12
C SER A 544 -25.31 -11.44 -3.43
N CYS A 545 -25.14 -10.11 -3.50
CA CYS A 545 -25.39 -9.34 -4.73
C CYS A 545 -24.30 -9.50 -5.81
N ILE A 546 -23.09 -9.97 -5.47
CA ILE A 546 -21.96 -10.09 -6.42
C ILE A 546 -21.30 -11.47 -6.49
N ALA A 547 -21.59 -12.42 -5.60
CA ALA A 547 -20.90 -13.71 -5.53
C ALA A 547 -20.95 -14.47 -6.87
N HIS A 548 -22.06 -14.38 -7.58
CA HIS A 548 -22.24 -14.96 -8.91
C HIS A 548 -21.38 -14.32 -10.01
N LEU A 549 -20.73 -13.19 -9.74
CA LEU A 549 -19.82 -12.48 -10.64
C LEU A 549 -18.35 -12.66 -10.26
N VAL A 550 -18.01 -13.36 -9.17
CA VAL A 550 -16.62 -13.53 -8.70
C VAL A 550 -15.92 -14.65 -9.46
N ASP A 551 -14.73 -14.36 -10.00
CA ASP A 551 -13.88 -15.31 -10.72
C ASP A 551 -12.69 -15.80 -9.87
N GLU A 552 -12.15 -14.99 -8.96
CA GLU A 552 -11.10 -15.41 -8.01
C GLU A 552 -11.41 -14.97 -6.57
N LEU A 553 -11.14 -15.83 -5.60
CA LEU A 553 -11.22 -15.53 -4.17
C LEU A 553 -9.90 -15.92 -3.49
N THR A 554 -9.32 -15.01 -2.72
CA THR A 554 -8.16 -15.26 -1.87
C THR A 554 -8.54 -15.08 -0.42
N ILE A 555 -8.18 -16.04 0.44
CA ILE A 555 -8.36 -16.01 1.89
C ILE A 555 -7.00 -16.27 2.52
N GLN A 556 -6.46 -15.30 3.25
CA GLN A 556 -5.12 -15.39 3.84
C GLN A 556 -5.12 -14.91 5.29
N TYR A 557 -4.35 -15.54 6.18
CA TYR A 557 -4.09 -15.03 7.53
C TYR A 557 -2.65 -14.56 7.69
N PRO A 558 -2.40 -13.57 8.58
CA PRO A 558 -1.05 -13.20 8.98
C PRO A 558 -0.40 -14.26 9.90
N PRO A 559 0.94 -14.32 9.95
CA PRO A 559 1.69 -15.37 10.66
C PRO A 559 1.61 -15.28 12.20
N ASP A 560 1.05 -14.21 12.75
CA ASP A 560 0.87 -13.97 14.19
C ASP A 560 -0.48 -14.48 14.75
N CYS A 561 -1.32 -15.11 13.90
CA CYS A 561 -2.58 -15.73 14.29
C CYS A 561 -2.46 -16.58 15.57
N PRO A 562 -3.37 -16.47 16.57
CA PRO A 562 -3.22 -17.07 17.91
C PRO A 562 -2.80 -18.54 17.97
N SER A 563 -3.37 -19.38 17.10
CA SER A 563 -3.06 -20.83 17.01
C SER A 563 -1.76 -21.15 16.26
N VAL A 564 -1.20 -20.19 15.54
CA VAL A 564 -0.03 -20.34 14.66
C VAL A 564 1.15 -19.45 15.08
N SER A 565 1.09 -18.89 16.30
CA SER A 565 2.10 -18.01 16.94
C SER A 565 3.47 -18.67 17.24
N GLY A 566 3.87 -19.65 16.42
CA GLY A 566 5.13 -20.39 16.48
C GLY A 566 6.37 -19.56 16.14
N TYR A 567 6.25 -18.42 15.46
CA TYR A 567 7.41 -17.57 15.14
C TYR A 567 8.09 -17.01 16.42
N VAL A 568 7.29 -16.67 17.43
CA VAL A 568 7.78 -16.16 18.72
C VAL A 568 7.70 -17.22 19.83
N ARG A 569 6.75 -18.17 19.75
CA ARG A 569 6.43 -19.09 20.87
C ARG A 569 6.12 -20.54 20.44
N ALA A 570 6.93 -21.14 19.56
CA ALA A 570 6.80 -22.53 19.07
C ALA A 570 6.63 -23.67 20.11
N HIS A 571 6.75 -23.38 21.42
CA HIS A 571 6.60 -24.35 22.51
C HIS A 571 5.42 -24.06 23.45
N ARG A 572 4.65 -22.99 23.21
CA ARG A 572 3.49 -22.64 24.04
C ARG A 572 2.26 -23.41 23.57
N ARG A 573 1.62 -24.16 24.47
CA ARG A 573 0.29 -24.72 24.23
C ARG A 573 -0.73 -23.57 24.08
N PRO A 574 -1.71 -23.64 23.17
CA PRO A 574 -2.80 -22.67 23.12
C PRO A 574 -3.45 -22.55 24.50
N SER A 575 -3.62 -21.32 24.97
CA SER A 575 -4.39 -21.01 26.16
C SER A 575 -5.89 -21.23 25.91
N PRO A 576 -6.71 -21.39 26.95
CA PRO A 576 -8.16 -21.53 26.79
C PRO A 576 -8.80 -20.37 26.00
N ALA A 577 -8.28 -19.15 26.15
CA ALA A 577 -8.73 -18.00 25.38
C ALA A 577 -8.37 -18.13 23.88
N GLU A 578 -7.14 -18.53 23.56
CA GLU A 578 -6.69 -18.76 22.18
C GLU A 578 -7.48 -19.91 21.52
N ALA A 579 -7.83 -20.97 22.27
CA ALA A 579 -8.70 -22.06 21.81
C ALA A 579 -10.14 -21.59 21.55
N ASN A 580 -10.72 -20.79 22.46
CA ASN A 580 -12.07 -20.23 22.30
C ASN A 580 -12.16 -19.28 21.08
N LEU A 581 -11.15 -18.44 20.88
CA LEU A 581 -11.05 -17.57 19.69
C LEU A 581 -11.04 -18.40 18.40
N MET A 582 -10.23 -19.47 18.32
CA MET A 582 -10.23 -20.37 17.17
C MET A 582 -11.55 -21.10 16.96
N ALA A 583 -12.25 -21.49 18.03
CA ALA A 583 -13.58 -22.11 17.93
C ALA A 583 -14.64 -21.13 17.43
N ARG A 584 -14.54 -19.84 17.78
CA ARG A 584 -15.36 -18.76 17.20
C ARG A 584 -15.03 -18.57 15.72
N GLU A 585 -13.76 -18.53 15.37
CA GLU A 585 -13.28 -18.35 13.99
C GLU A 585 -13.74 -19.48 13.05
N LYS A 586 -13.63 -20.74 13.50
CA LYS A 586 -14.16 -21.93 12.81
C LYS A 586 -15.67 -21.81 12.54
N ARG A 587 -16.47 -21.50 13.56
CA ARG A 587 -17.92 -21.29 13.40
C ARG A 587 -18.24 -20.16 12.43
N GLY A 588 -17.51 -19.06 12.47
CA GLY A 588 -17.62 -17.97 11.50
C GLY A 588 -17.39 -18.44 10.05
N TRP A 589 -16.32 -19.21 9.79
CA TRP A 589 -16.08 -19.77 8.46
C TRP A 589 -17.16 -20.77 8.02
N ARG A 590 -17.69 -21.59 8.93
CA ARG A 590 -18.79 -22.50 8.58
C ARG A 590 -20.04 -21.72 8.17
N ARG A 591 -20.39 -20.62 8.87
CA ARG A 591 -21.47 -19.71 8.48
C ARG A 591 -21.19 -19.04 7.13
N PHE A 592 -19.98 -18.52 6.93
CA PHE A 592 -19.56 -17.92 5.65
C PHE A 592 -19.76 -18.90 4.49
N TRP A 593 -19.24 -20.12 4.59
CA TRP A 593 -19.38 -21.11 3.51
C TRP A 593 -20.84 -21.56 3.35
N ALA A 594 -21.58 -21.80 4.44
CA ALA A 594 -23.01 -22.15 4.38
C ALA A 594 -23.85 -21.07 3.68
N ARG A 595 -23.46 -19.79 3.79
CA ARG A 595 -24.12 -18.68 3.11
C ARG A 595 -23.70 -18.52 1.65
N TYR A 596 -22.40 -18.64 1.35
CA TYR A 596 -21.85 -18.19 0.06
C TYR A 596 -21.39 -19.28 -0.90
N ALA A 597 -21.11 -20.51 -0.43
CA ALA A 597 -20.52 -21.55 -1.30
C ALA A 597 -21.37 -21.85 -2.55
N SER A 598 -22.70 -21.95 -2.40
CA SER A 598 -23.63 -22.17 -3.52
C SER A 598 -23.88 -20.93 -4.40
N GLN A 599 -23.37 -19.76 -3.99
CA GLN A 599 -23.53 -18.49 -4.71
C GLN A 599 -22.35 -18.15 -5.63
N PHE A 600 -21.37 -19.06 -5.79
CA PHE A 600 -20.13 -18.85 -6.56
C PHE A 600 -20.02 -19.64 -7.88
N PRO A 601 -21.02 -19.65 -8.79
CA PRO A 601 -20.95 -20.44 -10.04
C PRO A 601 -19.81 -20.01 -10.99
N ASN A 602 -19.34 -18.77 -10.93
CA ASN A 602 -18.25 -18.29 -11.80
C ASN A 602 -16.85 -18.44 -11.20
N LEU A 603 -16.71 -18.86 -9.94
CA LEU A 603 -15.40 -18.95 -9.28
C LEU A 603 -14.48 -19.94 -10.00
N LYS A 604 -13.30 -19.48 -10.43
CA LYS A 604 -12.28 -20.24 -11.16
C LYS A 604 -11.06 -20.56 -10.32
N LYS A 605 -10.82 -19.80 -9.25
CA LYS A 605 -9.66 -19.94 -8.36
C LYS A 605 -10.01 -19.58 -6.92
N LEU A 606 -9.64 -20.46 -5.99
CA LEU A 606 -9.67 -20.21 -4.55
C LEU A 606 -8.25 -20.40 -4.00
N THR A 607 -7.63 -19.30 -3.57
CA THR A 607 -6.34 -19.30 -2.88
C THR A 607 -6.59 -19.31 -1.38
N ALA A 608 -6.04 -20.28 -0.66
CA ALA A 608 -6.10 -20.37 0.80
C ALA A 608 -4.69 -20.33 1.38
N HIS A 609 -4.44 -19.39 2.29
CA HIS A 609 -3.26 -19.34 3.16
C HIS A 609 -3.73 -19.22 4.61
N VAL A 610 -4.17 -20.33 5.19
CA VAL A 610 -4.93 -20.34 6.46
C VAL A 610 -4.32 -21.29 7.48
N PRO A 611 -4.61 -21.12 8.79
CA PRO A 611 -4.26 -22.10 9.81
C PRO A 611 -4.78 -23.50 9.45
N ALA A 612 -3.94 -24.54 9.61
CA ALA A 612 -4.30 -25.92 9.31
C ALA A 612 -5.59 -26.34 10.06
N ASP A 613 -5.69 -25.96 11.33
CA ASP A 613 -6.86 -26.23 12.17
C ASP A 613 -8.16 -25.58 11.63
N ILE A 614 -8.07 -24.53 10.78
CA ILE A 614 -9.20 -23.93 10.05
C ILE A 614 -9.42 -24.63 8.70
N TYR A 615 -8.35 -24.95 7.96
CA TYR A 615 -8.44 -25.66 6.68
C TYR A 615 -9.12 -27.03 6.83
N GLU A 616 -8.76 -27.81 7.84
CA GLU A 616 -9.43 -29.09 8.13
C GLU A 616 -10.89 -28.87 8.55
N ASP A 617 -11.20 -27.78 9.25
CA ASP A 617 -12.58 -27.45 9.66
C ASP A 617 -13.49 -27.17 8.46
N TRP A 618 -12.94 -26.61 7.37
CA TRP A 618 -13.69 -26.34 6.15
C TRP A 618 -14.25 -27.61 5.50
N ALA A 619 -13.70 -28.81 5.76
CA ALA A 619 -14.28 -30.09 5.33
C ALA A 619 -15.70 -30.33 5.89
N HIS A 620 -16.02 -29.73 7.04
CA HIS A 620 -17.33 -29.82 7.68
C HIS A 620 -18.29 -28.70 7.23
N SER A 621 -17.80 -27.70 6.49
CA SER A 621 -18.58 -26.55 5.98
C SER A 621 -19.31 -26.85 4.66
N ALA A 622 -19.88 -25.85 3.96
CA ALA A 622 -20.43 -26.06 2.61
C ALA A 622 -19.36 -25.99 1.48
N LEU A 623 -18.11 -25.63 1.77
CA LEU A 623 -17.03 -25.54 0.78
C LEU A 623 -16.82 -26.83 -0.06
N PRO A 624 -16.90 -28.06 0.49
CA PRO A 624 -16.75 -29.27 -0.31
C PRO A 624 -17.74 -29.38 -1.47
N GLN A 625 -18.98 -28.88 -1.32
CA GLN A 625 -19.99 -28.92 -2.38
C GLN A 625 -19.62 -28.01 -3.56
N LEU A 626 -18.98 -26.87 -3.29
CA LEU A 626 -18.44 -25.98 -4.33
C LEU A 626 -17.24 -26.61 -5.07
N LEU A 627 -16.48 -27.47 -4.39
CA LEU A 627 -15.26 -28.11 -4.88
C LEU A 627 -15.48 -29.56 -5.40
N GLU A 628 -16.72 -30.04 -5.39
CA GLU A 628 -17.10 -31.40 -5.81
C GLU A 628 -17.00 -31.58 -7.34
N ASP A 629 -17.22 -30.52 -8.11
CA ASP A 629 -17.10 -30.54 -9.58
C ASP A 629 -15.69 -30.98 -10.01
N LYS A 630 -15.62 -32.07 -10.78
CA LYS A 630 -14.37 -32.71 -11.22
C LYS A 630 -13.40 -31.77 -11.94
N ARG A 631 -13.85 -30.62 -12.46
CA ARG A 631 -13.03 -29.59 -13.11
C ARG A 631 -12.03 -28.88 -12.18
N TRP A 632 -12.24 -28.92 -10.86
CA TRP A 632 -11.27 -28.37 -9.91
C TRP A 632 -10.03 -29.27 -9.78
N ASP A 633 -8.86 -28.67 -9.90
CA ASP A 633 -7.55 -29.17 -9.49
C ASP A 633 -7.09 -28.45 -8.20
N MET A 634 -6.08 -28.99 -7.51
CA MET A 634 -5.46 -28.38 -6.33
C MET A 634 -3.93 -28.39 -6.47
N LEU A 635 -3.30 -27.23 -6.29
CA LEU A 635 -1.85 -27.12 -6.08
C LEU A 635 -1.56 -27.02 -4.58
N GLU A 636 -0.67 -27.87 -4.10
CA GLU A 636 -0.05 -27.76 -2.78
C GLU A 636 1.27 -26.99 -2.91
N VAL A 637 1.38 -25.86 -2.21
CA VAL A 637 2.68 -25.16 -2.10
C VAL A 637 3.42 -25.78 -0.91
N GLY A 638 4.48 -26.53 -1.19
CA GLY A 638 5.15 -27.34 -0.18
C GLY A 638 5.81 -26.53 0.94
N GLU A 639 5.59 -26.91 2.20
CA GLU A 639 6.17 -26.27 3.39
C GLU A 639 7.71 -26.17 3.34
N ASP A 640 8.39 -27.11 2.67
CA ASP A 640 9.85 -27.14 2.53
C ASP A 640 10.43 -25.97 1.73
N ALA A 641 9.60 -25.22 0.97
CA ALA A 641 10.01 -23.93 0.42
C ALA A 641 10.21 -22.90 1.56
N GLY A 642 9.22 -22.73 2.44
CA GLY A 642 9.22 -21.68 3.46
C GLY A 642 10.28 -21.80 4.57
N ALA A 643 11.00 -22.93 4.66
CA ALA A 643 12.07 -23.13 5.65
C ALA A 643 13.47 -22.71 5.15
N GLY A 644 13.64 -22.45 3.84
CA GLY A 644 14.92 -22.09 3.24
C GLY A 644 14.84 -21.04 2.12
N ASP A 645 13.64 -20.72 1.65
CA ASP A 645 13.39 -19.70 0.63
C ASP A 645 13.05 -18.35 1.31
N PRO A 646 13.83 -17.27 1.08
CA PRO A 646 13.43 -15.93 1.48
C PRO A 646 12.19 -15.42 0.71
N ASN A 647 11.85 -16.04 -0.43
CA ASN A 647 10.75 -15.62 -1.30
C ASN A 647 9.41 -16.27 -0.93
N GLY A 648 9.03 -16.15 0.34
CA GLY A 648 7.64 -16.34 0.77
C GLY A 648 6.73 -15.29 0.12
N LEU A 649 6.30 -15.59 -1.12
CA LEU A 649 5.90 -14.64 -2.17
C LEU A 649 4.68 -13.74 -1.90
N PHE A 650 4.10 -13.82 -0.69
CA PHE A 650 2.95 -13.02 -0.23
C PHE A 650 3.07 -12.50 1.22
N ALA A 651 4.23 -12.64 1.88
CA ALA A 651 4.43 -12.23 3.29
C ALA A 651 5.52 -11.16 3.53
N GLY A 652 6.12 -10.61 2.46
CA GLY A 652 7.40 -9.87 2.54
C GLY A 652 7.37 -8.43 3.06
N TRP A 653 6.22 -7.76 3.15
CA TRP A 653 6.19 -6.28 3.25
C TRP A 653 5.95 -5.67 4.65
N ALA A 654 5.62 -6.46 5.68
CA ALA A 654 5.03 -5.92 6.91
C ALA A 654 5.70 -6.26 8.27
N HIS A 655 6.99 -6.65 8.35
CA HIS A 655 7.69 -6.77 9.65
C HIS A 655 9.16 -6.27 9.69
N PRO A 656 9.58 -5.52 10.73
CA PRO A 656 10.90 -4.85 10.78
C PRO A 656 12.05 -5.65 11.45
N PHE A 657 11.89 -6.93 11.79
CA PHE A 657 12.90 -7.68 12.57
C PHE A 657 13.50 -8.89 11.83
N PRO A 658 14.84 -8.97 11.64
CA PRO A 658 15.54 -10.18 11.23
C PRO A 658 16.20 -10.87 12.43
N GLY A 659 15.63 -11.99 12.89
CA GLY A 659 16.20 -12.79 13.98
C GLY A 659 17.03 -13.98 13.48
N TRP A 660 18.33 -13.82 13.25
CA TRP A 660 19.22 -14.97 13.09
C TRP A 660 19.36 -15.74 14.40
N ARG A 661 19.08 -17.06 14.37
CA ARG A 661 19.76 -18.03 15.26
C ARG A 661 20.07 -19.31 14.50
N PHE A 662 21.36 -19.60 14.38
CA PHE A 662 21.85 -20.93 14.05
C PHE A 662 21.25 -21.96 15.02
N GLY A 663 20.78 -23.08 14.48
CA GLY A 663 20.15 -24.15 15.26
C GLY A 663 20.49 -25.50 14.69
N ILE A 664 21.72 -25.97 14.89
CA ILE A 664 22.05 -27.38 14.71
C ILE A 664 21.25 -28.17 15.76
N GLY A 665 20.35 -29.04 15.33
CA GLY A 665 19.71 -30.04 16.19
C GLY A 665 18.52 -29.56 17.01
N ARG A 666 17.39 -29.29 16.35
CA ARG A 666 16.03 -29.70 16.76
C ARG A 666 15.05 -29.43 15.61
N LYS A 667 14.15 -30.37 15.32
CA LYS A 667 13.00 -30.12 14.43
C LYS A 667 12.14 -29.05 15.10
N LYS A 668 12.28 -27.78 14.70
CA LYS A 668 11.43 -26.68 15.18
C LYS A 668 9.97 -27.03 14.83
N GLY A 669 9.03 -26.63 15.70
CA GLY A 669 7.61 -26.90 15.48
C GLY A 669 7.19 -26.41 14.10
N ARG A 670 6.62 -27.30 13.29
CA ARG A 670 6.20 -27.00 11.91
C ARG A 670 5.22 -25.84 11.92
N PHE A 671 5.28 -25.01 10.87
CA PHE A 671 4.21 -24.07 10.60
C PHE A 671 2.91 -24.84 10.45
N LYS A 672 1.84 -24.41 11.12
CA LYS A 672 0.48 -24.91 10.88
C LYS A 672 -0.22 -24.03 9.84
N PHE A 673 0.45 -23.67 8.75
CA PHE A 673 -0.17 -22.91 7.67
C PHE A 673 -0.36 -23.81 6.46
N VAL A 674 -1.59 -23.90 5.98
CA VAL A 674 -1.94 -24.64 4.79
C VAL A 674 -2.05 -23.64 3.65
N GLN A 675 -1.11 -23.73 2.70
CA GLN A 675 -1.12 -22.96 1.45
C GLN A 675 -1.61 -23.85 0.29
N ARG A 676 -2.81 -23.57 -0.19
CA ARG A 676 -3.49 -24.32 -1.26
C ARG A 676 -4.05 -23.38 -2.30
N VAL A 677 -3.94 -23.76 -3.57
CA VAL A 677 -4.62 -23.08 -4.67
C VAL A 677 -5.53 -24.09 -5.34
N PHE A 678 -6.83 -23.97 -5.13
CA PHE A 678 -7.83 -24.66 -5.93
C PHE A 678 -8.06 -23.85 -7.19
N PHE A 679 -8.07 -24.49 -8.35
CA PHE A 679 -8.23 -23.81 -9.63
C PHE A 679 -8.88 -24.72 -10.66
N ARG A 680 -9.47 -24.13 -11.69
CA ARG A 680 -9.94 -24.82 -12.90
C ARG A 680 -9.47 -24.07 -14.13
N ARG A 681 -9.44 -24.77 -15.27
CA ARG A 681 -8.85 -24.26 -16.53
C ARG A 681 -9.87 -23.76 -17.54
N ASP A 682 -11.16 -23.95 -17.25
CA ASP A 682 -12.28 -23.62 -18.13
C ASP A 682 -13.05 -22.38 -17.65
N ASP A 683 -13.74 -21.74 -18.59
CA ASP A 683 -14.51 -20.50 -18.35
C ASP A 683 -16.02 -20.73 -18.12
N GLY A 684 -16.52 -21.95 -18.27
CA GLY A 684 -17.97 -22.23 -18.16
C GLY A 684 -18.43 -22.26 -16.70
N PRO A 685 -19.65 -21.83 -16.33
CA PRO A 685 -20.09 -21.81 -14.94
C PRO A 685 -20.12 -23.20 -14.26
N LEU A 686 -20.07 -23.23 -12.93
CA LEU A 686 -20.31 -24.42 -12.09
C LEU A 686 -21.81 -24.69 -11.98
N VAL A 687 -22.17 -25.97 -11.99
CA VAL A 687 -23.52 -26.43 -11.66
C VAL A 687 -23.50 -26.85 -10.20
N ILE A 688 -24.05 -26.01 -9.31
CA ILE A 688 -24.03 -26.24 -7.87
C ILE A 688 -25.44 -26.62 -7.41
N GLU A 689 -25.60 -27.84 -6.88
CA GLU A 689 -26.89 -28.32 -6.37
C GLU A 689 -27.36 -27.48 -5.17
N GLY A 690 -28.68 -27.22 -5.10
CA GLY A 690 -29.26 -26.38 -4.05
C GLY A 690 -29.03 -24.86 -4.23
N GLY A 691 -28.20 -24.45 -5.19
CA GLY A 691 -28.30 -23.11 -5.75
C GLY A 691 -29.70 -22.95 -6.38
N SER A 692 -30.44 -21.91 -5.97
CA SER A 692 -31.64 -21.43 -6.68
C SER A 692 -31.40 -21.40 -8.19
N GLN A 693 -32.43 -21.62 -9.03
CA GLN A 693 -32.39 -21.80 -10.50
C GLN A 693 -31.79 -20.65 -11.35
N ALA A 694 -30.71 -20.00 -10.91
CA ALA A 694 -29.93 -19.00 -11.64
C ALA A 694 -29.00 -19.63 -12.69
N GLY A 695 -28.69 -20.93 -12.59
CA GLY A 695 -27.91 -21.66 -13.60
C GLY A 695 -28.69 -22.06 -14.86
N ALA A 696 -30.02 -21.86 -14.88
CA ALA A 696 -30.89 -22.29 -15.98
C ALA A 696 -31.17 -21.21 -17.05
N ALA A 697 -30.67 -19.99 -16.86
CA ALA A 697 -30.79 -18.91 -17.83
C ALA A 697 -29.41 -18.32 -18.17
N ALA A 698 -28.91 -18.65 -19.36
CA ALA A 698 -27.84 -17.89 -20.03
C ALA A 698 -28.35 -16.52 -20.54
N GLY A 699 -29.14 -15.84 -19.69
CA GLY A 699 -30.04 -14.75 -20.06
C GLY A 699 -30.52 -13.97 -18.84
N GLY A 700 -29.57 -13.44 -18.06
CA GLY A 700 -29.73 -12.16 -17.34
C GLY A 700 -30.90 -12.00 -16.36
N VAL A 701 -31.46 -13.06 -15.77
CA VAL A 701 -32.44 -12.90 -14.69
C VAL A 701 -31.69 -12.46 -13.43
N GLU A 702 -31.72 -11.16 -13.15
CA GLU A 702 -31.09 -10.58 -11.97
C GLU A 702 -31.76 -11.09 -10.69
N ILE A 703 -30.95 -11.54 -9.73
CA ILE A 703 -31.39 -11.65 -8.34
C ILE A 703 -31.67 -10.23 -7.87
N GLY A 704 -32.93 -9.90 -7.60
CA GLY A 704 -33.31 -8.57 -7.14
C GLY A 704 -32.61 -8.22 -5.82
N ASP A 705 -32.26 -6.95 -5.64
CA ASP A 705 -31.49 -6.48 -4.48
C ASP A 705 -32.12 -6.91 -3.13
N ASP A 706 -33.45 -6.92 -3.04
CA ASP A 706 -34.25 -7.48 -1.93
C ASP A 706 -33.93 -8.95 -1.61
N GLU A 707 -33.77 -9.81 -2.62
CA GLU A 707 -33.49 -11.24 -2.41
C GLU A 707 -32.03 -11.46 -2.01
N ALA A 708 -31.11 -10.74 -2.65
CA ALA A 708 -29.69 -10.75 -2.25
C ALA A 708 -29.54 -10.30 -0.78
N GLN A 709 -30.23 -9.24 -0.38
CA GLN A 709 -30.25 -8.78 1.01
C GLN A 709 -30.84 -9.83 1.96
N ARG A 710 -31.99 -10.45 1.63
CA ARG A 710 -32.58 -11.53 2.45
C ARG A 710 -31.67 -12.74 2.60
N ARG A 711 -30.83 -13.07 1.60
CA ARG A 711 -29.83 -14.13 1.69
C ARG A 711 -28.67 -13.76 2.62
N ASP A 712 -28.21 -12.51 2.56
CA ASP A 712 -27.18 -11.98 3.47
C ASP A 712 -27.68 -11.80 4.91
N GLU A 713 -28.96 -11.51 5.11
CA GLU A 713 -29.58 -11.29 6.44
C GLU A 713 -30.23 -12.56 7.02
N ARG A 714 -30.28 -13.67 6.27
CA ARG A 714 -30.74 -14.96 6.79
C ARG A 714 -29.87 -15.39 7.97
N PHE A 715 -30.48 -15.54 9.13
CA PHE A 715 -29.84 -16.11 10.32
C PHE A 715 -29.44 -17.58 10.07
N ILE A 716 -28.21 -17.94 10.46
CA ILE A 716 -27.65 -19.30 10.33
C ILE A 716 -27.40 -19.84 11.75
N THR A 717 -28.19 -20.83 12.12
CA THR A 717 -28.17 -21.40 13.48
C THR A 717 -26.92 -22.26 13.71
N ASP A 718 -26.58 -22.54 14.99
CA ASP A 718 -25.44 -23.42 15.30
C ASP A 718 -25.71 -24.88 14.85
N GLU A 719 -26.98 -25.29 14.73
CA GLU A 719 -27.39 -26.60 14.18
C GLU A 719 -27.17 -26.71 12.67
N GLU A 720 -27.36 -25.62 11.89
CA GLU A 720 -27.11 -25.62 10.43
C GLU A 720 -25.63 -25.85 10.10
N ILE A 721 -24.72 -25.40 10.99
CA ILE A 721 -23.25 -25.51 10.87
C ILE A 721 -22.64 -26.61 11.75
N ALA A 722 -23.46 -27.42 12.42
CA ALA A 722 -23.00 -28.52 13.26
C ALA A 722 -22.28 -29.60 12.43
N ASP A 723 -21.39 -30.35 13.08
CA ASP A 723 -20.69 -31.46 12.43
C ASP A 723 -21.68 -32.54 11.99
N ARG A 724 -21.81 -32.72 10.67
CA ARG A 724 -22.60 -33.82 10.12
C ARG A 724 -21.77 -35.10 10.23
N ALA A 725 -22.23 -36.02 11.07
CA ALA A 725 -21.52 -37.27 11.43
C ALA A 725 -21.20 -38.18 10.23
N GLU A 726 -21.96 -38.06 9.14
CA GLU A 726 -21.81 -38.86 7.92
C GLU A 726 -21.59 -37.95 6.71
N ARG A 727 -20.33 -37.65 6.39
CA ARG A 727 -19.94 -37.05 5.11
C ARG A 727 -18.94 -37.95 4.39
N PRO A 728 -19.10 -38.19 3.08
CA PRO A 728 -18.12 -38.92 2.30
C PRO A 728 -16.80 -38.14 2.26
N ASN A 729 -15.68 -38.89 2.21
CA ASN A 729 -14.34 -38.30 2.09
C ASN A 729 -14.25 -37.43 0.83
N HIS A 730 -13.97 -36.14 0.99
CA HIS A 730 -13.74 -35.25 -0.14
C HIS A 730 -12.31 -35.43 -0.67
N ARG A 731 -12.12 -35.41 -1.99
CA ARG A 731 -10.79 -35.65 -2.62
C ARG A 731 -9.67 -34.71 -2.16
N PHE A 732 -10.01 -33.55 -1.62
CA PHE A 732 -9.04 -32.57 -1.08
C PHE A 732 -8.87 -32.64 0.45
N TRP A 733 -9.72 -33.40 1.15
CA TRP A 733 -9.65 -33.67 2.60
C TRP A 733 -9.74 -35.17 2.83
N ALA A 734 -8.62 -35.86 2.64
CA ALA A 734 -8.51 -37.29 2.91
C ALA A 734 -8.45 -37.52 4.43
N THR A 735 -9.42 -38.25 4.99
CA THR A 735 -9.32 -38.71 6.38
C THR A 735 -8.12 -39.65 6.53
N ALA A 736 -7.30 -39.43 7.56
CA ALA A 736 -6.09 -40.20 7.84
C ALA A 736 -6.38 -41.60 8.46
N VAL A 737 -7.38 -42.31 7.93
CA VAL A 737 -7.75 -43.66 8.38
C VAL A 737 -6.69 -44.65 7.89
N GLY A 738 -5.71 -44.96 8.73
CA GLY A 738 -4.75 -46.03 8.47
C GLY A 738 -3.34 -45.92 9.07
N LYS A 739 -2.98 -44.83 9.77
CA LYS A 739 -1.63 -44.70 10.36
C LYS A 739 -1.47 -45.18 11.80
N ASP A 740 -2.53 -45.18 12.60
CA ASP A 740 -2.44 -45.52 14.02
C ASP A 740 -2.19 -47.01 14.28
N GLY A 741 -2.41 -47.88 13.29
CA GLY A 741 -2.17 -49.33 13.40
C GLY A 741 -0.73 -49.79 13.15
N ALA A 742 0.21 -48.90 12.78
CA ALA A 742 1.59 -49.28 12.44
C ALA A 742 2.63 -48.93 13.52
N ASP A 743 2.34 -47.95 14.39
CA ASP A 743 3.29 -47.50 15.42
C ASP A 743 3.14 -48.24 16.76
N GLU A 744 2.02 -48.92 17.04
CA GLU A 744 1.86 -49.74 18.26
C GLU A 744 2.75 -51.00 18.26
N ASP A 745 2.89 -51.69 17.12
CA ASP A 745 3.77 -52.87 16.99
C ASP A 745 5.27 -52.50 17.15
N ALA A 746 5.67 -51.27 16.80
CA ALA A 746 7.02 -50.78 17.00
C ALA A 746 7.33 -50.46 18.48
N ALA A 747 6.33 -50.02 19.25
CA ALA A 747 6.47 -49.70 20.67
C ALA A 747 6.59 -50.96 21.55
N ALA A 748 5.95 -52.07 21.17
CA ALA A 748 6.01 -53.33 21.91
C ALA A 748 7.41 -53.97 21.94
N ALA A 749 8.25 -53.70 20.93
CA ALA A 749 9.58 -54.30 20.79
C ALA A 749 10.65 -53.71 21.74
N THR A 750 10.47 -52.48 22.25
CA THR A 750 11.52 -51.72 22.96
C THR A 750 11.51 -51.81 24.50
N VAL A 751 10.54 -52.52 25.09
CA VAL A 751 10.35 -52.58 26.57
C VAL A 751 11.07 -53.77 27.23
N LYS A 752 11.71 -54.67 26.46
CA LYS A 752 12.28 -55.93 26.99
C LYS A 752 13.76 -55.88 27.45
N GLU A 753 14.46 -54.76 27.27
CA GLU A 753 15.86 -54.59 27.72
C GLU A 753 16.03 -53.38 28.66
N LYS A 754 15.74 -53.59 29.96
CA LYS A 754 16.45 -52.99 31.11
C LYS A 754 15.90 -53.51 32.43
N LYS A 755 16.56 -54.53 32.99
CA LYS A 755 16.35 -54.97 34.38
C LYS A 755 17.65 -55.59 34.92
N GLY A 756 18.22 -54.94 35.94
CA GLY A 756 19.50 -55.33 36.56
C GLY A 756 20.43 -54.14 36.69
N ASP A 757 20.30 -53.35 37.76
CA ASP A 757 21.17 -53.52 38.93
C ASP A 757 20.82 -52.54 40.07
N GLU A 758 21.43 -52.81 41.22
CA GLU A 758 21.50 -52.04 42.47
C GLU A 758 20.29 -51.98 43.43
N ALA A 759 20.63 -52.34 44.67
CA ALA A 759 19.92 -52.18 45.93
C ALA A 759 21.00 -51.88 47.01
N PRO A 760 20.66 -51.67 48.28
CA PRO A 760 19.63 -50.79 48.83
C PRO A 760 20.21 -49.78 49.85
N GLY A 761 19.53 -48.65 50.10
CA GLY A 761 19.90 -47.68 51.15
C GLY A 761 18.70 -47.26 51.99
N ALA A 762 18.72 -47.55 53.30
CA ALA A 762 17.57 -47.37 54.19
C ALA A 762 17.48 -45.96 54.81
N GLY A 763 16.25 -45.47 55.02
CA GLY A 763 15.95 -44.25 55.78
C GLY A 763 14.46 -44.15 56.07
N ALA A 764 14.06 -44.19 57.35
CA ALA A 764 12.68 -44.50 57.74
C ALA A 764 11.97 -43.40 58.54
N LYS A 765 10.62 -43.47 58.53
CA LYS A 765 9.65 -42.85 59.46
C LYS A 765 9.49 -41.31 59.44
N ARG A 766 8.27 -40.86 59.09
CA ARG A 766 7.18 -40.65 60.08
C ARG A 766 5.80 -40.65 59.41
N LYS A 767 4.79 -41.10 60.17
CA LYS A 767 3.35 -41.17 59.82
C LYS A 767 2.56 -40.13 60.61
N ALA A 768 1.50 -39.60 60.00
CA ALA A 768 0.18 -39.23 60.53
C ALA A 768 -0.59 -38.69 59.30
N ASP A 769 -1.57 -39.37 58.67
CA ASP A 769 -2.84 -39.89 59.20
C ASP A 769 -3.60 -38.83 60.03
N ASP A 770 -4.57 -38.13 59.39
CA ASP A 770 -5.99 -38.27 59.75
C ASP A 770 -6.95 -37.61 58.73
N THR A 771 -8.04 -38.33 58.44
CA THR A 771 -9.29 -37.95 57.74
C THR A 771 -10.45 -38.50 58.60
N PRO A 772 -11.77 -38.29 58.32
CA PRO A 772 -12.48 -37.30 57.49
C PRO A 772 -13.64 -36.58 58.24
N GLY A 773 -14.43 -35.73 57.57
CA GLY A 773 -15.70 -35.22 58.12
C GLY A 773 -16.47 -34.23 57.22
N PRO A 774 -17.81 -34.34 57.00
CA PRO A 774 -18.52 -33.59 55.94
C PRO A 774 -19.63 -32.62 56.40
N ALA A 775 -20.29 -31.97 55.41
CA ALA A 775 -21.54 -31.17 55.49
C ALA A 775 -21.41 -29.78 56.18
N THR A 776 -22.23 -28.75 55.90
CA THR A 776 -23.46 -28.61 55.08
C THR A 776 -23.58 -27.16 54.54
N ALA A 777 -24.59 -26.87 53.71
CA ALA A 777 -24.84 -25.54 53.12
C ALA A 777 -25.52 -24.53 54.07
N GLU A 778 -25.33 -23.22 53.84
CA GLU A 778 -26.41 -22.19 53.80
C GLU A 778 -25.88 -20.84 53.25
N ALA A 779 -26.76 -19.84 53.07
CA ALA A 779 -26.62 -18.80 52.04
C ALA A 779 -26.59 -17.32 52.51
N HIS A 780 -25.94 -16.47 51.70
CA HIS A 780 -26.09 -14.99 51.62
C HIS A 780 -25.67 -14.12 52.84
N PRO A 781 -25.49 -12.78 52.70
CA PRO A 781 -24.95 -12.00 51.56
C PRO A 781 -23.89 -10.92 51.94
N SER A 782 -23.32 -10.28 50.92
CA SER A 782 -22.84 -8.87 50.86
C SER A 782 -21.76 -8.32 51.81
N THR A 783 -20.68 -7.77 51.23
CA THR A 783 -20.08 -6.43 51.51
C THR A 783 -18.95 -6.18 50.49
N SER A 784 -19.16 -5.29 49.53
CA SER A 784 -18.67 -3.89 49.51
C SER A 784 -17.15 -3.73 49.41
N ASN A 785 -16.68 -3.19 48.28
CA ASN A 785 -15.67 -2.14 48.34
C ASN A 785 -15.93 -1.12 47.23
N ALA A 786 -16.11 0.14 47.62
CA ALA A 786 -16.42 1.24 46.74
C ALA A 786 -15.16 2.08 46.48
N ASN A 787 -15.04 2.61 45.26
CA ASN A 787 -14.30 3.84 45.00
C ASN A 787 -14.94 4.51 43.79
N GLY A 788 -15.84 5.46 44.05
CA GLY A 788 -16.52 6.23 43.01
C GLY A 788 -15.85 7.58 42.79
N HIS A 789 -15.76 7.98 41.52
CA HIS A 789 -15.63 9.39 41.15
C HIS A 789 -16.95 9.83 40.47
N PRO A 790 -17.47 11.03 40.78
CA PRO A 790 -18.76 11.49 40.25
C PRO A 790 -18.64 12.02 38.81
N PRO A 791 -19.69 11.87 37.97
CA PRO A 791 -19.75 12.49 36.65
C PRO A 791 -20.05 14.01 36.72
N PRO A 792 -19.68 14.78 35.69
CA PRO A 792 -19.90 16.23 35.64
C PRO A 792 -21.37 16.62 35.37
N PRO A 793 -21.82 17.82 35.78
CA PRO A 793 -23.21 18.27 35.61
C PRO A 793 -23.54 18.73 34.18
N PRO A 794 -24.82 18.66 33.76
CA PRO A 794 -25.26 19.07 32.42
C PRO A 794 -25.43 20.59 32.28
N PRO A 795 -25.29 21.15 31.06
CA PRO A 795 -25.40 22.59 30.83
C PRO A 795 -26.85 23.09 30.79
N SER A 796 -27.19 24.02 31.68
CA SER A 796 -28.50 24.69 31.72
C SER A 796 -28.59 25.85 30.73
N LYS A 797 -29.64 25.88 29.89
CA LYS A 797 -30.03 27.06 29.11
C LYS A 797 -30.62 28.16 30.01
N LYS A 798 -30.23 29.42 29.82
CA LYS A 798 -31.13 30.58 29.96
C LYS A 798 -30.60 31.81 29.21
N GLN A 799 -31.49 32.51 28.52
CA GLN A 799 -31.21 33.76 27.82
C GLN A 799 -31.17 34.94 28.80
N LYS A 800 -30.36 35.97 28.51
CA LYS A 800 -30.87 37.36 28.53
C LYS A 800 -30.07 38.30 27.64
N THR A 801 -30.80 39.25 27.09
CA THR A 801 -30.40 40.36 26.21
C THR A 801 -29.61 41.45 26.93
N LEU A 802 -28.67 42.13 26.25
CA LEU A 802 -28.78 43.57 25.95
C LEU A 802 -27.64 44.11 25.05
N ALA A 803 -27.97 45.23 24.41
CA ALA A 803 -27.28 45.96 23.34
C ALA A 803 -25.79 46.32 23.53
N SER A 804 -25.09 46.47 22.39
CA SER A 804 -23.99 47.41 22.21
C SER A 804 -24.18 48.21 20.92
N SER A 805 -23.92 49.52 20.99
CA SER A 805 -24.35 50.52 20.02
C SER A 805 -23.40 50.74 18.83
N SER A 806 -23.98 51.25 17.74
CA SER A 806 -23.31 51.94 16.64
C SER A 806 -22.44 53.11 17.10
N SER A 807 -21.31 53.34 16.42
CA SER A 807 -20.78 54.70 16.24
C SER A 807 -20.08 54.85 14.89
N SER A 808 -20.53 55.82 14.12
CA SER A 808 -19.87 56.36 12.93
C SER A 808 -18.62 57.17 13.31
N ASN A 809 -17.69 57.35 12.37
CA ASN A 809 -17.34 58.70 11.88
C ASN A 809 -16.34 58.65 10.72
N SER A 810 -16.68 59.37 9.66
CA SER A 810 -15.84 59.62 8.47
C SER A 810 -15.89 61.11 8.16
N ALA A 811 -14.75 61.82 8.12
CA ALA A 811 -14.62 63.13 7.47
C ALA A 811 -13.13 63.53 7.28
N PRO A 812 -12.76 64.29 6.21
CA PRO A 812 -11.37 64.60 5.84
C PRO A 812 -11.00 66.11 6.01
N PRO A 813 -9.81 66.54 5.53
CA PRO A 813 -9.72 67.50 4.41
C PRO A 813 -8.68 67.07 3.33
N ALA A 814 -8.88 67.24 2.01
CA ALA A 814 -8.82 68.46 1.16
C ALA A 814 -7.39 69.02 0.93
N THR A 815 -6.92 69.52 -0.24
CA THR A 815 -7.40 69.60 -1.66
C THR A 815 -6.29 70.19 -2.55
N SER A 816 -6.03 69.67 -3.76
CA SER A 816 -5.50 70.40 -4.95
C SER A 816 -5.46 69.47 -6.19
N ASN A 817 -6.30 69.60 -7.22
CA ASN A 817 -6.35 70.59 -8.32
C ASN A 817 -5.17 70.58 -9.32
N SER A 818 -5.39 69.95 -10.48
CA SER A 818 -5.11 70.51 -11.82
C SER A 818 -5.84 69.70 -12.91
N ALA A 819 -6.31 70.34 -13.99
CA ALA A 819 -7.29 69.77 -14.93
C ALA A 819 -6.83 69.70 -16.40
N SER A 820 -7.44 68.81 -17.19
CA SER A 820 -7.71 68.84 -18.66
C SER A 820 -7.96 67.40 -19.17
N GLY A 821 -8.80 67.09 -20.17
CA GLY A 821 -9.81 67.86 -20.91
C GLY A 821 -10.32 67.09 -22.16
N SER A 822 -11.57 67.30 -22.60
CA SER A 822 -12.23 66.75 -23.84
C SER A 822 -12.51 65.22 -23.84
N SER A 823 -13.67 64.61 -24.20
CA SER A 823 -14.93 64.97 -24.91
C SER A 823 -14.75 65.30 -26.41
N THR A 824 -15.51 64.82 -27.41
CA THR A 824 -16.72 63.98 -27.57
C THR A 824 -16.46 62.95 -28.74
N ALA A 825 -17.37 62.20 -29.38
CA ALA A 825 -18.84 62.15 -29.46
C ALA A 825 -19.39 60.74 -29.83
N ASP A 826 -20.69 60.69 -30.11
CA ASP A 826 -21.57 59.55 -30.42
C ASP A 826 -21.45 58.93 -31.83
N ALA A 827 -21.89 57.67 -31.97
CA ALA A 827 -22.75 57.21 -33.08
C ALA A 827 -23.47 55.87 -32.77
N ASN A 828 -24.75 55.76 -33.16
CA ASN A 828 -25.63 54.61 -32.90
C ASN A 828 -25.38 53.40 -33.83
N GLY A 829 -25.87 52.21 -33.45
CA GLY A 829 -25.83 51.02 -34.32
C GLY A 829 -26.50 49.73 -33.81
N ASP A 830 -27.74 49.79 -33.31
CA ASP A 830 -28.54 48.60 -32.97
C ASP A 830 -29.10 47.92 -34.24
N VAL A 831 -28.82 46.62 -34.46
CA VAL A 831 -29.65 45.73 -35.32
C VAL A 831 -29.65 44.29 -34.79
N ASN A 832 -30.83 43.81 -34.36
CA ASN A 832 -31.12 42.39 -34.10
C ASN A 832 -31.19 41.56 -35.41
N GLY A 833 -30.85 40.27 -35.36
CA GLY A 833 -30.92 39.40 -36.55
C GLY A 833 -30.81 37.89 -36.29
N ASP A 834 -31.81 37.30 -35.65
CA ASP A 834 -32.02 35.83 -35.63
C ASP A 834 -32.23 35.27 -37.05
N ALA A 835 -31.58 34.15 -37.42
CA ALA A 835 -32.18 33.12 -38.29
C ALA A 835 -31.35 31.82 -38.40
N ARG A 836 -31.98 30.71 -37.97
CA ARG A 836 -31.62 29.31 -38.29
C ARG A 836 -31.54 29.05 -39.81
N ARG A 837 -30.69 28.08 -40.22
CA ARG A 837 -31.16 26.81 -40.84
C ARG A 837 -30.06 25.75 -41.05
N LEU A 838 -30.41 24.50 -40.74
CA LEU A 838 -29.74 23.29 -41.25
C LEU A 838 -29.96 23.14 -42.76
N ILE A 839 -29.01 22.49 -43.46
CA ILE A 839 -29.26 21.40 -44.43
C ILE A 839 -28.07 20.41 -44.38
N ASP A 840 -28.36 19.11 -44.32
CA ASP A 840 -27.42 18.00 -44.51
C ASP A 840 -27.02 17.81 -45.99
N ALA A 841 -25.80 17.31 -46.27
CA ALA A 841 -25.62 15.98 -46.88
C ALA A 841 -24.26 15.74 -47.59
N ARG A 842 -23.60 14.66 -47.16
CA ARG A 842 -22.91 13.61 -47.94
C ARG A 842 -21.76 13.90 -48.93
N VAL A 843 -20.66 13.20 -48.60
CA VAL A 843 -19.81 12.35 -49.48
C VAL A 843 -18.80 13.04 -50.38
N GLY A 844 -17.53 12.86 -49.98
CA GLY A 844 -16.31 12.81 -50.79
C GLY A 844 -15.32 11.93 -50.03
#